data_AF-A0A7R9WVT8-F1
#
_entry.id   AF-A0A7R9WVT8-F1
#
_cell.length_a   1.000
_cell.length_b   1.000
_cell.length_c   1.000
_cell.angle_alpha   90.00
_cell.angle_beta   90.00
_cell.angle_gamma   90.00
#
_symmetry.space_group_name_H-M   'P 1'
#
loop_
_entity.id
_entity.type
_entity.pdbx_description
1 polymer ?
#
loop_
_entity_poly.entity_id
_entity_poly.type
_entity_poly.pdbx_seq_one_letter_code
_entity_poly.pdbx_strand_id
1 'polypeptide(L)'
;MKYNEYYDHQFRRDVGKALKSVERILHVDRNPQLADEVDHEYDNKYEMADLLTNTTIISFTNVLERLGLTTEILKAIDASKTTTLRFEASDSAEFLSEQLVEVPSNTSFQTKETTKTSGSMFAATEKTTVHNVVKKVKEYHWRVTVSWEIYLYSGNDATGTKTSLKSRKSTIMIVTQTKDPSLSPRTDHSPIDISLNWLLKMIDTNLLAAQFKVDRQSKDTKTPRRNTQIEDAFAFFDELCDWCHKVSTHFEHRVEMFITMHNPAKEQPRNINMLRSIDVSTIFCPILPLMEETGSVADGSDPSGAEQQSMLSMKPATSTTSSTDAAAAATTDDGMEVDNSSGASKQSPMLSSVDMQKLINEQIRTITEAIAKLTSQFPAKTLDRLVSTSEATVVLLCHHVDLLKQQYVHGMGFIEEMLKNQLVAAIGKTVESHDLDQFMSYHNAKLLSRPPQAFCHAIQRPEHSPEGQLSIEAPDSDGKMESIETLCRQVEADSVLEIPLNAATTLELNGDMNLHGWVKHRFADTKKSYDLIARARQFSSFILIVGNMAGPTKLNPKDAIIVQNKDELIIPLLLDELPTAKEFKDAIKSLSPEQQRFAKAFRSMQLESSVFGVCIVEIKPQLEKLLGLPTDALAKEMQMMQDLMKLFIEYQVPSDLLSFDGLPTADVHSKVGNVKAHVKAVMAVIEAEKKKQLDEERKKAEMELEMQKAR
;
A
#
# COMPACT_ATOMS: atom_id res chain seq x y z
N MET A 1 5.96 -16.50 3.50
CA MET A 1 5.34 -15.20 3.82
C MET A 1 6.43 -14.16 4.00
N LYS A 2 6.22 -12.91 3.60
CA LYS A 2 6.98 -11.79 4.17
C LYS A 2 6.48 -11.59 5.61
N TYR A 3 7.35 -11.14 6.52
CA TYR A 3 6.88 -10.64 7.81
C TYR A 3 5.94 -9.45 7.52
N ASN A 4 4.66 -9.59 7.83
CA ASN A 4 3.79 -8.40 7.91
C ASN A 4 4.27 -7.58 9.10
N GLU A 5 4.35 -6.26 8.92
CA GLU A 5 4.65 -5.34 10.02
C GLU A 5 3.61 -5.54 11.12
N TYR A 6 4.07 -5.89 12.31
CA TYR A 6 3.19 -6.07 13.47
C TYR A 6 2.77 -4.69 13.98
N TYR A 7 1.53 -4.28 13.68
CA TYR A 7 0.97 -3.00 14.09
C TYR A 7 0.52 -3.01 15.56
N ASP A 8 1.47 -3.12 16.49
CA ASP A 8 1.26 -3.23 17.94
C ASP A 8 0.21 -2.23 18.48
N HIS A 9 0.34 -0.96 18.13
CA HIS A 9 -0.57 0.10 18.56
C HIS A 9 -2.03 -0.14 18.14
N GLN A 10 -2.26 -0.67 16.93
CA GLN A 10 -3.60 -0.98 16.46
C GLN A 10 -4.18 -2.18 17.21
N PHE A 11 -3.37 -3.22 17.42
CA PHE A 11 -3.75 -4.41 18.16
C PHE A 11 -4.09 -4.10 19.62
N ARG A 12 -3.20 -3.41 20.35
CA ARG A 12 -3.44 -3.01 21.75
C ARG A 12 -4.69 -2.15 21.89
N ARG A 13 -4.98 -1.26 20.94
CA ARG A 13 -6.21 -0.45 20.93
C ARG A 13 -7.46 -1.32 20.83
N ASP A 14 -7.43 -2.37 20.02
CA ASP A 14 -8.61 -3.22 19.79
C ASP A 14 -8.79 -4.26 20.91
N VAL A 15 -7.69 -4.81 21.46
CA VAL A 15 -7.74 -5.60 22.71
C VAL A 15 -8.22 -4.72 23.88
N GLY A 16 -7.77 -3.46 23.98
CA GLY A 16 -8.25 -2.52 25.00
C GLY A 16 -9.74 -2.17 24.91
N LYS A 17 -10.37 -2.29 23.73
CA LYS A 17 -11.83 -2.25 23.60
C LYS A 17 -12.48 -3.55 24.06
N ALA A 18 -11.88 -4.69 23.73
CA ALA A 18 -12.36 -6.01 24.12
C ALA A 18 -12.28 -6.24 25.64
N LEU A 19 -11.21 -5.78 26.30
CA LEU A 19 -11.02 -5.85 27.76
C LEU A 19 -12.20 -5.24 28.53
N LYS A 20 -12.70 -4.07 28.10
CA LYS A 20 -13.92 -3.46 28.68
C LYS A 20 -15.17 -4.30 28.53
N SER A 21 -15.20 -5.28 27.62
CA SER A 21 -16.28 -6.27 27.55
C SER A 21 -15.94 -7.49 28.40
N VAL A 22 -14.68 -7.97 28.42
CA VAL A 22 -14.19 -9.03 29.32
C VAL A 22 -14.48 -8.71 30.79
N GLU A 23 -14.18 -7.50 31.25
CA GLU A 23 -14.51 -6.96 32.59
C GLU A 23 -16.01 -7.02 32.94
N ARG A 24 -16.89 -7.03 31.92
CA ARG A 24 -18.36 -7.14 32.09
C ARG A 24 -18.88 -8.59 31.96
N ILE A 25 -18.08 -9.50 31.40
CA ILE A 25 -18.42 -10.92 31.19
C ILE A 25 -17.90 -11.78 32.34
N LEU A 26 -16.73 -11.43 32.87
CA LEU A 26 -16.13 -12.06 34.06
C LEU A 26 -16.58 -11.33 35.33
N HIS A 27 -16.31 -11.90 36.50
CA HIS A 27 -16.68 -11.27 37.77
C HIS A 27 -15.79 -10.06 38.07
N VAL A 28 -16.33 -9.09 38.82
CA VAL A 28 -15.65 -7.84 39.19
C VAL A 28 -14.33 -8.08 39.95
N ASP A 29 -14.20 -9.23 40.63
CA ASP A 29 -13.03 -9.62 41.40
C ASP A 29 -11.91 -10.27 40.55
N ARG A 30 -12.12 -10.41 39.22
CA ARG A 30 -11.14 -10.93 38.25
C ARG A 30 -10.42 -9.79 37.55
N ASN A 31 -9.12 -9.94 37.33
CA ASN A 31 -8.25 -8.92 36.72
C ASN A 31 -7.45 -9.48 35.53
N PRO A 32 -8.11 -9.84 34.41
CA PRO A 32 -7.43 -10.31 33.21
C PRO A 32 -6.70 -9.17 32.49
N GLN A 33 -5.42 -9.35 32.22
CA GLN A 33 -4.52 -8.37 31.61
C GLN A 33 -3.84 -8.96 30.37
N LEU A 34 -3.13 -8.13 29.58
CA LEU A 34 -2.33 -8.66 28.48
C LEU A 34 -1.19 -9.53 29.01
N ALA A 35 -0.79 -10.55 28.24
CA ALA A 35 0.24 -11.50 28.68
C ALA A 35 1.59 -10.85 29.05
N ASP A 36 1.94 -9.72 28.43
CA ASP A 36 3.18 -8.99 28.70
C ASP A 36 3.13 -8.12 29.95
N GLU A 37 1.94 -7.95 30.55
CA GLU A 37 1.69 -7.22 31.80
C GLU A 37 1.66 -8.16 33.04
N VAL A 38 1.63 -9.49 32.83
CA VAL A 38 1.51 -10.51 33.89
C VAL A 38 2.78 -11.36 33.98
N ASP A 39 3.27 -11.63 35.19
CA ASP A 39 4.40 -12.54 35.41
C ASP A 39 4.06 -13.99 35.02
N HIS A 40 4.81 -14.55 34.07
CA HIS A 40 4.56 -15.89 33.54
C HIS A 40 5.85 -16.58 33.03
N GLU A 41 5.83 -17.91 32.95
CA GLU A 41 6.97 -18.73 32.53
C GLU A 41 6.94 -19.01 31.01
N TYR A 42 8.06 -19.47 30.45
CA TYR A 42 8.18 -19.72 29.01
C TYR A 42 7.15 -20.73 28.48
N ASP A 43 6.83 -21.76 29.26
CA ASP A 43 5.82 -22.77 28.89
C ASP A 43 4.40 -22.21 28.79
N ASN A 44 4.05 -21.17 29.55
CA ASN A 44 2.73 -20.53 29.48
C ASN A 44 2.49 -19.83 28.12
N LYS A 45 3.55 -19.55 27.36
CA LYS A 45 3.45 -18.94 26.01
C LYS A 45 3.02 -19.96 24.96
N TYR A 46 3.39 -21.22 25.13
CA TYR A 46 2.83 -22.32 24.34
C TYR A 46 1.40 -22.64 24.79
N GLU A 47 1.10 -22.58 26.10
CA GLU A 47 -0.28 -22.73 26.58
C GLU A 47 -1.19 -21.64 26.01
N MET A 48 -0.70 -20.41 25.93
CA MET A 48 -1.40 -19.31 25.27
C MET A 48 -1.56 -19.54 23.76
N ALA A 49 -0.54 -20.05 23.06
CA ALA A 49 -0.68 -20.41 21.66
C ALA A 49 -1.74 -21.51 21.45
N ASP A 50 -1.69 -22.57 22.26
CA ASP A 50 -2.68 -23.66 22.29
C ASP A 50 -4.09 -23.09 22.56
N LEU A 51 -4.23 -22.19 23.53
CA LEU A 51 -5.49 -21.55 23.91
C LEU A 51 -6.06 -20.69 22.78
N LEU A 52 -5.25 -19.83 22.15
CA LEU A 52 -5.68 -18.98 21.04
C LEU A 52 -6.13 -19.85 19.85
N THR A 53 -5.37 -20.87 19.46
CA THR A 53 -5.74 -21.74 18.32
C THR A 53 -7.03 -22.51 18.61
N ASN A 54 -7.20 -23.08 19.81
CA ASN A 54 -8.46 -23.73 20.19
C ASN A 54 -9.64 -22.75 20.23
N THR A 55 -9.44 -21.52 20.73
CA THR A 55 -10.48 -20.46 20.70
C THR A 55 -10.89 -20.12 19.27
N THR A 56 -9.93 -20.02 18.35
CA THR A 56 -10.19 -19.77 16.92
C THR A 56 -10.95 -20.93 16.27
N ILE A 57 -10.57 -22.19 16.57
CA ILE A 57 -11.27 -23.39 16.08
C ILE A 57 -12.74 -23.41 16.55
N ILE A 58 -13.01 -23.14 17.83
CA ILE A 58 -14.37 -23.06 18.37
C ILE A 58 -15.13 -21.90 17.72
N SER A 59 -14.50 -20.74 17.57
CA SER A 59 -15.10 -19.55 16.96
C SER A 59 -15.50 -19.75 15.49
N PHE A 60 -14.64 -20.38 14.69
CA PHE A 60 -15.02 -20.75 13.31
C PHE A 60 -16.10 -21.82 13.29
N THR A 61 -16.09 -22.75 14.25
CA THR A 61 -17.14 -23.75 14.35
C THR A 61 -18.50 -23.13 14.73
N ASN A 62 -18.54 -22.11 15.59
CA ASN A 62 -19.75 -21.31 15.88
C ASN A 62 -20.29 -20.63 14.61
N VAL A 63 -19.41 -20.15 13.72
CA VAL A 63 -19.81 -19.60 12.42
C VAL A 63 -20.42 -20.69 11.53
N LEU A 64 -19.75 -21.85 11.41
CA LEU A 64 -20.27 -22.98 10.62
C LEU A 64 -21.60 -23.51 11.17
N GLU A 65 -21.79 -23.53 12.49
CA GLU A 65 -23.04 -23.89 13.17
C GLU A 65 -24.19 -22.96 12.73
N ARG A 66 -23.95 -21.65 12.65
CA ARG A 66 -24.93 -20.65 12.15
C ARG A 66 -25.12 -20.69 10.62
N LEU A 67 -24.18 -21.30 9.88
CA LEU A 67 -24.37 -21.70 8.48
C LEU A 67 -25.12 -23.03 8.30
N GLY A 68 -25.37 -23.79 9.38
CA GLY A 68 -26.17 -25.03 9.36
C GLY A 68 -25.40 -26.31 9.69
N LEU A 69 -24.12 -26.24 10.09
CA LEU A 69 -23.37 -27.39 10.58
C LEU A 69 -23.83 -27.76 12.00
N THR A 70 -24.87 -28.59 12.13
CA THR A 70 -25.36 -29.06 13.43
C THR A 70 -24.48 -30.18 14.00
N THR A 71 -24.62 -30.44 15.30
CA THR A 71 -23.91 -31.52 16.01
C THR A 71 -24.16 -32.90 15.39
N GLU A 72 -25.37 -33.14 14.89
CA GLU A 72 -25.73 -34.39 14.19
C GLU A 72 -24.99 -34.52 12.87
N ILE A 73 -24.89 -33.43 12.10
CA ILE A 73 -24.14 -33.41 10.85
C ILE A 73 -22.65 -33.61 11.13
N LEU A 74 -22.08 -32.91 12.11
CA LEU A 74 -20.67 -33.04 12.49
C LEU A 74 -20.32 -34.50 12.89
N LYS A 75 -21.19 -35.16 13.66
CA LYS A 75 -21.01 -36.57 14.06
C LYS A 75 -21.27 -37.58 12.94
N ALA A 76 -21.99 -37.19 11.89
CA ALA A 76 -22.25 -38.03 10.72
C ALA A 76 -21.15 -37.95 9.64
N ILE A 77 -20.17 -37.05 9.77
CA ILE A 77 -19.06 -36.92 8.83
C ILE A 77 -18.12 -38.14 8.96
N ASP A 78 -17.87 -38.81 7.83
CA ASP A 78 -16.92 -39.91 7.73
C ASP A 78 -15.47 -39.39 7.76
N ALA A 79 -14.87 -39.39 8.95
CA ALA A 79 -13.48 -38.94 9.18
C ALA A 79 -12.41 -39.73 8.41
N SER A 80 -12.75 -40.86 7.78
CA SER A 80 -11.83 -41.59 6.89
C SER A 80 -11.72 -40.98 5.48
N LYS A 81 -12.67 -40.12 5.11
CA LYS A 81 -12.75 -39.47 3.79
C LYS A 81 -12.45 -37.99 3.88
N THR A 82 -11.98 -37.44 2.77
CA THR A 82 -11.81 -35.99 2.63
C THR A 82 -13.18 -35.32 2.59
N THR A 83 -13.47 -34.37 3.47
CA THR A 83 -14.74 -33.64 3.49
C THR A 83 -14.52 -32.22 2.98
N THR A 84 -15.36 -31.82 2.01
CA THR A 84 -15.28 -30.52 1.35
C THR A 84 -16.56 -29.73 1.62
N LEU A 85 -16.40 -28.48 2.01
CA LEU A 85 -17.46 -27.48 2.05
C LEU A 85 -17.47 -26.75 0.70
N ARG A 86 -18.62 -26.77 0.03
CA ARG A 86 -18.84 -26.13 -1.26
C ARG A 86 -19.92 -25.07 -1.18
N PHE A 87 -19.66 -23.92 -1.78
CA PHE A 87 -20.66 -22.97 -2.21
C PHE A 87 -20.87 -23.12 -3.72
N GLU A 88 -22.13 -23.29 -4.14
CA GLU A 88 -22.53 -23.38 -5.54
C GLU A 88 -23.70 -22.43 -5.80
N ALA A 89 -23.65 -21.71 -6.92
CA ALA A 89 -24.65 -20.72 -7.27
C ALA A 89 -24.95 -20.71 -8.78
N SER A 90 -26.20 -20.36 -9.12
CA SER A 90 -26.66 -20.15 -10.49
C SER A 90 -27.62 -18.97 -10.57
N ASP A 91 -27.56 -18.23 -11.68
CA ASP A 91 -28.57 -17.24 -12.05
C ASP A 91 -29.17 -17.54 -13.42
N SER A 92 -30.42 -17.13 -13.64
CA SER A 92 -31.14 -17.35 -14.90
C SER A 92 -32.12 -16.22 -15.15
N ALA A 93 -32.11 -15.64 -16.36
CA ALA A 93 -33.05 -14.61 -16.77
C ALA A 93 -34.04 -15.14 -17.83
N GLU A 94 -35.33 -15.04 -17.55
CA GLU A 94 -36.43 -15.39 -18.45
C GLU A 94 -37.13 -14.11 -18.94
N PHE A 95 -37.22 -13.91 -20.25
CA PHE A 95 -37.97 -12.78 -20.82
C PHE A 95 -39.48 -13.02 -20.69
N LEU A 96 -40.21 -12.05 -20.13
CA LEU A 96 -41.66 -12.14 -19.98
C LEU A 96 -42.45 -11.32 -21.00
N SER A 97 -42.14 -10.03 -21.18
CA SER A 97 -42.92 -9.14 -22.05
C SER A 97 -42.24 -7.82 -22.39
N GLU A 98 -42.65 -7.20 -23.51
CA GLU A 98 -42.38 -5.81 -23.87
C GLU A 98 -43.62 -4.96 -23.57
N GLN A 99 -43.45 -3.86 -22.85
CA GLN A 99 -44.50 -2.88 -22.53
C GLN A 99 -44.06 -1.47 -22.94
N LEU A 100 -45.02 -0.57 -23.14
CA LEU A 100 -44.76 0.82 -23.51
C LEU A 100 -45.40 1.72 -22.45
N VAL A 101 -44.56 2.29 -21.59
CA VAL A 101 -44.95 3.00 -20.37
C VAL A 101 -44.77 4.51 -20.58
N GLU A 102 -45.73 5.27 -20.08
CA GLU A 102 -45.73 6.73 -20.08
C GLU A 102 -45.12 7.27 -18.79
N VAL A 103 -43.88 7.76 -18.88
CA VAL A 103 -43.12 8.29 -17.74
C VAL A 103 -43.20 9.82 -17.76
N PRO A 104 -43.57 10.50 -16.66
CA PRO A 104 -43.58 11.97 -16.62
C PRO A 104 -42.17 12.52 -16.82
N SER A 105 -42.01 13.49 -17.72
CA SER A 105 -40.76 14.23 -17.89
C SER A 105 -40.66 15.34 -16.84
N ASN A 106 -39.45 15.64 -16.38
CA ASN A 106 -39.15 16.79 -15.50
C ASN A 106 -39.33 18.16 -16.21
N THR A 107 -40.01 18.20 -17.35
CA THR A 107 -40.20 19.38 -18.19
C THR A 107 -41.70 19.66 -18.29
N SER A 108 -42.14 20.80 -17.77
CA SER A 108 -43.47 21.33 -18.00
C SER A 108 -43.38 22.70 -18.66
N PHE A 109 -44.34 23.02 -19.52
CA PHE A 109 -44.48 24.36 -20.09
C PHE A 109 -45.85 24.93 -19.75
N GLN A 110 -45.90 26.25 -19.53
CA GLN A 110 -47.13 26.94 -19.13
C GLN A 110 -47.67 27.75 -20.30
N THR A 111 -48.94 27.52 -20.64
CA THR A 111 -49.66 28.33 -21.64
C THR A 111 -50.57 29.29 -20.89
N LYS A 112 -50.44 30.60 -21.16
CA LYS A 112 -51.33 31.64 -20.63
C LYS A 112 -52.32 32.06 -21.70
N GLU A 113 -53.61 31.97 -21.39
CA GLU A 113 -54.70 32.42 -22.26
C GLU A 113 -55.46 33.56 -21.57
N THR A 114 -55.66 34.68 -22.27
CA THR A 114 -56.30 35.89 -21.74
C THR A 114 -57.57 36.20 -22.52
N THR A 115 -58.72 35.82 -21.97
CA THR A 115 -60.03 36.10 -22.59
C THR A 115 -60.55 37.45 -22.09
N LYS A 116 -60.76 38.41 -23.01
CA LYS A 116 -61.40 39.69 -22.71
C LYS A 116 -62.88 39.65 -23.09
N THR A 117 -63.75 39.45 -22.11
CA THR A 117 -65.21 39.52 -22.33
C THR A 117 -65.64 40.99 -22.44
N SER A 118 -66.13 41.40 -23.61
CA SER A 118 -66.61 42.77 -23.85
C SER A 118 -67.94 43.01 -23.11
N GLY A 119 -67.89 43.69 -21.96
CA GLY A 119 -69.11 44.04 -21.21
C GLY A 119 -68.92 44.61 -19.80
N SER A 120 -67.72 44.54 -19.21
CA SER A 120 -67.44 45.19 -17.91
C SER A 120 -66.03 45.78 -17.86
N MET A 121 -65.89 47.02 -17.40
CA MET A 121 -64.63 47.48 -16.82
C MET A 121 -64.37 46.67 -15.54
N PHE A 122 -63.11 46.30 -15.28
CA PHE A 122 -62.65 45.52 -14.13
C PHE A 122 -63.09 44.04 -14.04
N ALA A 123 -62.65 43.21 -15.00
CA ALA A 123 -62.15 41.85 -14.73
C ALA A 123 -61.48 41.25 -15.98
N ALA A 124 -60.14 41.11 -15.99
CA ALA A 124 -59.45 40.24 -16.92
C ALA A 124 -59.10 38.94 -16.18
N THR A 125 -59.58 37.80 -16.68
CA THR A 125 -59.32 36.49 -16.06
C THR A 125 -58.16 35.82 -16.76
N GLU A 126 -57.00 35.72 -16.09
CA GLU A 126 -55.86 34.95 -16.58
C GLU A 126 -56.07 33.45 -16.31
N LYS A 127 -56.13 32.63 -17.36
CA LYS A 127 -56.09 31.17 -17.23
C LYS A 127 -54.68 30.68 -17.55
N THR A 128 -53.95 30.25 -16.52
CA THR A 128 -52.66 29.57 -16.68
C THR A 128 -52.87 28.07 -16.73
N THR A 129 -52.51 27.43 -17.85
CA THR A 129 -52.60 25.98 -18.03
C THR A 129 -51.20 25.39 -18.05
N VAL A 130 -50.90 24.47 -17.11
CA VAL A 130 -49.60 23.77 -17.04
C VAL A 130 -49.69 22.48 -17.86
N HIS A 131 -48.85 22.35 -18.88
CA HIS A 131 -48.71 21.13 -19.67
C HIS A 131 -47.50 20.34 -19.16
N ASN A 132 -47.76 19.17 -18.57
CA ASN A 132 -46.71 18.21 -18.21
C ASN A 132 -46.33 17.41 -19.45
N VAL A 133 -45.05 17.41 -19.83
CA VAL A 133 -44.57 16.58 -20.95
C VAL A 133 -44.43 15.13 -20.46
N VAL A 134 -44.99 14.19 -21.21
CA VAL A 134 -44.93 12.75 -20.90
C VAL A 134 -44.03 12.07 -21.93
N LYS A 135 -43.03 11.32 -21.46
CA LYS A 135 -42.09 10.56 -22.30
C LYS A 135 -42.55 9.11 -22.39
N LYS A 136 -42.75 8.61 -23.61
CA LYS A 136 -42.99 7.17 -23.85
C LYS A 136 -41.66 6.41 -23.80
N VAL A 137 -41.57 5.42 -22.91
CA VAL A 137 -40.40 4.56 -22.71
C VAL A 137 -40.81 3.12 -23.00
N LYS A 138 -39.95 2.35 -23.68
CA LYS A 138 -40.13 0.90 -23.82
C LYS A 138 -39.53 0.20 -22.61
N GLU A 139 -40.30 -0.69 -22.01
CA GLU A 139 -39.91 -1.50 -20.87
C GLU A 139 -39.90 -2.99 -21.27
N TYR A 140 -38.77 -3.66 -21.03
CA TYR A 140 -38.61 -5.10 -21.21
C TYR A 140 -38.57 -5.76 -19.84
N HIS A 141 -39.51 -6.66 -19.57
CA HIS A 141 -39.68 -7.29 -18.26
C HIS A 141 -39.02 -8.68 -18.25
N TRP A 142 -38.12 -8.88 -17.27
CA TRP A 142 -37.33 -10.10 -17.11
C TRP A 142 -37.55 -10.69 -15.72
N ARG A 143 -37.82 -11.98 -15.66
CA ARG A 143 -37.81 -12.74 -14.41
C ARG A 143 -36.39 -13.24 -14.19
N VAL A 144 -35.67 -12.65 -13.24
CA VAL A 144 -34.34 -13.13 -12.82
C VAL A 144 -34.51 -14.03 -11.61
N THR A 145 -33.96 -15.24 -11.68
CA THR A 145 -33.93 -16.20 -10.58
C THR A 145 -32.48 -16.46 -10.18
N VAL A 146 -32.18 -16.38 -8.89
CA VAL A 146 -30.88 -16.70 -8.30
C VAL A 146 -31.08 -17.84 -7.32
N SER A 147 -30.30 -18.91 -7.48
CA SER A 147 -30.31 -20.09 -6.61
C SER A 147 -28.90 -20.35 -6.10
N TRP A 148 -28.74 -20.55 -4.80
CA TRP A 148 -27.46 -20.90 -4.18
C TRP A 148 -27.62 -21.96 -3.10
N GLU A 149 -26.56 -22.74 -2.89
CA GLU A 149 -26.47 -23.79 -1.89
C GLU A 149 -25.06 -23.86 -1.29
N ILE A 150 -25.01 -23.96 0.04
CA ILE A 150 -23.82 -24.30 0.82
C ILE A 150 -24.03 -25.73 1.31
N TYR A 151 -23.14 -26.65 0.93
CA TYR A 151 -23.26 -28.06 1.27
C TYR A 151 -21.92 -28.73 1.55
N LEU A 152 -21.96 -29.83 2.29
CA LEU A 152 -20.85 -30.75 2.47
C LEU A 152 -20.96 -31.92 1.50
N TYR A 153 -19.82 -32.43 1.04
CA TYR A 153 -19.71 -33.76 0.44
C TYR A 153 -18.40 -34.44 0.89
N SER A 154 -18.36 -35.76 0.83
CA SER A 154 -17.21 -36.56 1.30
C SER A 154 -16.66 -37.47 0.20
N GLY A 155 -15.34 -37.42 -0.01
CA GLY A 155 -14.65 -38.08 -1.11
C GLY A 155 -14.56 -37.22 -2.38
N ASN A 156 -14.19 -37.85 -3.50
CA ASN A 156 -13.88 -37.16 -4.75
C ASN A 156 -15.10 -36.87 -5.64
N ASP A 157 -16.30 -37.31 -5.25
CA ASP A 157 -17.51 -37.19 -6.07
C ASP A 157 -18.55 -36.27 -5.41
N ALA A 158 -18.68 -35.07 -5.96
CA ALA A 158 -19.70 -34.10 -5.53
C ALA A 158 -21.13 -34.49 -5.93
N THR A 159 -21.32 -35.51 -6.77
CA THR A 159 -22.64 -36.05 -7.16
C THR A 159 -23.14 -37.17 -6.25
N GLY A 160 -22.33 -37.58 -5.26
CA GLY A 160 -22.69 -38.55 -4.22
C GLY A 160 -23.60 -37.96 -3.13
N THR A 161 -23.50 -38.51 -1.91
CA THR A 161 -24.29 -38.05 -0.77
C THR A 161 -23.86 -36.65 -0.31
N LYS A 162 -24.56 -35.62 -0.78
CA LYS A 162 -24.40 -34.25 -0.28
C LYS A 162 -25.27 -33.98 0.95
N THR A 163 -24.74 -33.19 1.88
CA THR A 163 -25.47 -32.68 3.06
C THR A 163 -25.63 -31.17 2.93
N SER A 164 -26.85 -30.73 2.62
CA SER A 164 -27.17 -29.31 2.48
C SER A 164 -27.15 -28.63 3.85
N LEU A 165 -26.34 -27.58 4.03
CA LEU A 165 -26.29 -26.78 5.26
C LEU A 165 -27.23 -25.58 5.16
N LYS A 166 -27.19 -24.88 4.02
CA LYS A 166 -28.01 -23.70 3.75
C LYS A 166 -28.28 -23.55 2.26
N SER A 167 -29.50 -23.25 1.88
CA SER A 167 -29.84 -22.93 0.48
C SER A 167 -30.93 -21.88 0.41
N ARG A 168 -30.97 -21.15 -0.70
CA ARG A 168 -32.12 -20.34 -1.08
C ARG A 168 -32.25 -20.25 -2.59
N LYS A 169 -33.49 -20.32 -3.07
CA LYS A 169 -33.89 -19.95 -4.42
C LYS A 169 -34.78 -18.73 -4.31
N SER A 170 -34.47 -17.70 -5.11
CA SER A 170 -35.14 -16.41 -5.08
C SER A 170 -35.37 -15.91 -6.50
N THR A 171 -36.42 -15.12 -6.70
CA THR A 171 -36.82 -14.61 -8.00
C THR A 171 -37.22 -13.16 -7.86
N ILE A 172 -36.87 -12.32 -8.83
CA ILE A 172 -37.24 -10.90 -8.90
C ILE A 172 -37.68 -10.54 -10.32
N MET A 173 -38.46 -9.48 -10.45
CA MET A 173 -38.76 -8.85 -11.74
C MET A 173 -37.83 -7.65 -11.97
N ILE A 174 -36.97 -7.76 -12.99
CA ILE A 174 -36.13 -6.67 -13.49
C ILE A 174 -36.78 -6.05 -14.72
N VAL A 175 -36.63 -4.73 -14.88
CA VAL A 175 -37.11 -4.01 -16.06
C VAL A 175 -35.98 -3.25 -16.71
N THR A 176 -35.82 -3.41 -18.03
CA THR A 176 -34.74 -2.80 -18.82
C THR A 176 -35.29 -1.95 -19.96
N GLN A 177 -34.56 -0.92 -20.39
CA GLN A 177 -34.92 -0.09 -21.56
C GLN A 177 -34.40 -0.65 -22.89
N THR A 178 -33.49 -1.63 -22.84
CA THR A 178 -32.96 -2.37 -24.00
C THR A 178 -33.54 -3.78 -24.04
N LYS A 179 -33.74 -4.27 -25.27
CA LYS A 179 -34.16 -5.65 -25.59
C LYS A 179 -33.03 -6.66 -25.37
N ASP A 180 -31.79 -6.20 -25.41
CA ASP A 180 -30.60 -6.98 -25.05
C ASP A 180 -29.87 -6.27 -23.88
N PRO A 181 -30.19 -6.64 -22.63
CA PRO A 181 -29.54 -6.13 -21.43
C PRO A 181 -28.37 -7.00 -20.96
N SER A 182 -27.77 -7.83 -21.84
CA SER A 182 -26.74 -8.82 -21.52
C SER A 182 -27.08 -9.79 -20.37
N LEU A 183 -28.38 -10.08 -20.19
CA LEU A 183 -28.88 -11.08 -19.24
C LEU A 183 -28.87 -12.48 -19.87
N SER A 184 -28.09 -13.40 -19.30
CA SER A 184 -27.97 -14.77 -19.79
C SER A 184 -29.18 -15.65 -19.40
N PRO A 185 -29.65 -16.57 -20.27
CA PRO A 185 -30.75 -17.48 -19.95
C PRO A 185 -30.47 -18.36 -18.73
N ARG A 186 -29.22 -18.81 -18.57
CA ARG A 186 -28.67 -19.43 -17.36
C ARG A 186 -27.17 -19.21 -17.31
N THR A 187 -26.67 -18.90 -16.11
CA THR A 187 -25.26 -18.82 -15.73
C THR A 187 -25.08 -19.75 -14.53
N ASP A 188 -24.31 -20.82 -14.68
CA ASP A 188 -23.83 -21.60 -13.55
C ASP A 188 -22.45 -21.04 -13.16
N HIS A 189 -22.29 -20.63 -11.90
CA HIS A 189 -21.04 -20.05 -11.42
C HIS A 189 -20.07 -21.15 -11.00
N SER A 190 -18.77 -20.91 -11.16
CA SER A 190 -17.74 -21.84 -10.70
C SER A 190 -17.92 -22.12 -9.20
N PRO A 191 -17.95 -23.40 -8.76
CA PRO A 191 -18.09 -23.72 -7.35
C PRO A 191 -16.88 -23.23 -6.55
N ILE A 192 -17.12 -22.85 -5.29
CA ILE A 192 -16.10 -22.37 -4.36
C ILE A 192 -15.96 -23.42 -3.26
N ASP A 193 -14.81 -24.09 -3.24
CA ASP A 193 -14.55 -25.25 -2.38
C ASP A 193 -13.48 -24.95 -1.32
N ILE A 194 -13.63 -25.55 -0.14
CA ILE A 194 -12.58 -25.67 0.88
C ILE A 194 -12.62 -27.05 1.54
N SER A 195 -11.46 -27.64 1.80
CA SER A 195 -11.37 -28.89 2.54
C SER A 195 -11.42 -28.66 4.05
N LEU A 196 -12.37 -29.28 4.75
CA LEU A 196 -12.48 -29.21 6.21
C LEU A 196 -11.58 -30.22 6.94
N ASN A 197 -10.73 -30.96 6.21
CA ASN A 197 -9.93 -32.08 6.75
C ASN A 197 -9.05 -31.69 7.93
N TRP A 198 -8.45 -30.49 7.91
CA TRP A 198 -7.61 -30.01 9.01
C TRP A 198 -8.48 -29.71 10.24
N LEU A 199 -9.55 -28.92 10.06
CA LEU A 199 -10.47 -28.55 11.13
C LEU A 199 -11.07 -29.77 11.82
N LEU A 200 -11.53 -30.76 11.05
CA LEU A 200 -12.12 -31.99 11.57
C LEU A 200 -11.14 -32.83 12.38
N LYS A 201 -9.83 -32.82 12.06
CA LYS A 201 -8.79 -33.46 12.88
C LYS A 201 -8.57 -32.73 14.22
N MET A 202 -8.79 -31.42 14.26
CA MET A 202 -8.63 -30.61 15.48
C MET A 202 -9.85 -30.63 16.40
N ILE A 203 -10.87 -31.43 16.09
CA ILE A 203 -12.10 -31.59 16.88
C ILE A 203 -12.18 -33.04 17.40
N ASP A 204 -12.32 -33.21 18.71
CA ASP A 204 -12.75 -34.47 19.30
C ASP A 204 -14.28 -34.55 19.17
N THR A 205 -14.78 -35.40 18.26
CA THR A 205 -16.22 -35.56 18.00
C THR A 205 -16.98 -36.31 19.09
N ASN A 206 -16.27 -36.99 20.01
CA ASN A 206 -16.89 -37.66 21.16
C ASN A 206 -17.10 -36.66 22.29
N LEU A 207 -16.07 -35.89 22.63
CA LEU A 207 -16.11 -34.87 23.67
C LEU A 207 -16.74 -33.55 23.22
N LEU A 208 -16.89 -33.35 21.90
CA LEU A 208 -17.27 -32.06 21.30
C LEU A 208 -16.37 -30.93 21.84
N ALA A 209 -15.06 -31.13 21.69
CA ALA A 209 -14.04 -30.21 22.18
C ALA A 209 -12.98 -29.95 21.11
N ALA A 210 -12.44 -28.74 21.08
CA ALA A 210 -11.22 -28.46 20.33
C ALA A 210 -10.03 -29.13 21.03
N GLN A 211 -9.15 -29.78 20.25
CA GLN A 211 -8.05 -30.60 20.75
C GLN A 211 -6.68 -30.22 20.14
N PHE A 212 -6.53 -29.00 19.63
CA PHE A 212 -5.25 -28.52 19.15
C PHE A 212 -4.24 -28.44 20.30
N LYS A 213 -3.01 -28.90 20.06
CA LYS A 213 -1.89 -28.76 20.99
C LYS A 213 -0.56 -28.83 20.26
N VAL A 214 0.36 -27.89 20.53
CA VAL A 214 1.74 -27.93 20.05
C VAL A 214 2.48 -29.10 20.71
N ASP A 215 3.15 -29.92 19.91
CA ASP A 215 4.06 -30.95 20.41
C ASP A 215 5.38 -30.30 20.82
N ARG A 216 5.64 -30.30 22.13
CA ARG A 216 6.86 -29.76 22.75
C ARG A 216 7.96 -30.82 22.94
N GLN A 217 7.68 -32.10 22.65
CA GLN A 217 8.63 -33.20 22.78
C GLN A 217 9.40 -33.48 21.48
N SER A 218 8.97 -32.89 20.36
CA SER A 218 9.66 -32.99 19.08
C SER A 218 11.02 -32.26 19.12
N LYS A 219 12.00 -32.81 18.40
CA LYS A 219 13.31 -32.14 18.19
C LYS A 219 13.21 -30.93 17.26
N ASP A 220 12.13 -30.83 16.49
CA ASP A 220 11.86 -29.75 15.55
C ASP A 220 10.95 -28.65 16.14
N THR A 221 10.62 -28.73 17.44
CA THR A 221 9.86 -27.71 18.17
C THR A 221 10.59 -26.36 18.12
N LYS A 222 9.85 -25.30 17.79
CA LYS A 222 10.32 -23.91 17.66
C LYS A 222 9.56 -23.02 18.63
N THR A 223 9.85 -21.71 18.64
CA THR A 223 9.04 -20.71 19.36
C THR A 223 7.54 -20.92 19.09
N PRO A 224 6.65 -20.65 20.08
CA PRO A 224 5.22 -20.99 20.00
C PRO A 224 4.58 -20.73 18.62
N ARG A 225 4.73 -19.52 18.08
CA ARG A 225 4.18 -19.09 16.78
C ARG A 225 4.80 -19.78 15.55
N ARG A 226 6.00 -20.34 15.66
CA ARG A 226 6.78 -20.90 14.53
C ARG A 226 6.76 -22.43 14.43
N ASN A 227 5.95 -23.10 15.25
CA ASN A 227 5.75 -24.55 15.16
C ASN A 227 4.95 -24.92 13.91
N THR A 228 5.26 -26.07 13.30
CA THR A 228 4.60 -26.55 12.08
C THR A 228 3.09 -26.65 12.24
N GLN A 229 2.62 -27.12 13.40
CA GLN A 229 1.19 -27.23 13.72
C GLN A 229 0.47 -25.87 13.71
N ILE A 230 1.17 -24.79 14.08
CA ILE A 230 0.64 -23.41 14.03
C ILE A 230 0.67 -22.86 12.60
N GLU A 231 1.70 -23.18 11.81
CA GLU A 231 1.74 -22.83 10.38
C GLU A 231 0.65 -23.58 9.58
N ASP A 232 0.36 -24.85 9.92
CA ASP A 232 -0.76 -25.61 9.35
C ASP A 232 -2.12 -24.97 9.71
N ALA A 233 -2.26 -24.46 10.94
CA ALA A 233 -3.43 -23.69 11.36
C ALA A 233 -3.56 -22.39 10.55
N PHE A 234 -2.46 -21.64 10.36
CA PHE A 234 -2.45 -20.45 9.52
C PHE A 234 -2.85 -20.76 8.07
N ALA A 235 -2.33 -21.84 7.48
CA ALA A 235 -2.67 -22.24 6.12
C ALA A 235 -4.17 -22.53 5.96
N PHE A 236 -4.75 -23.31 6.88
CA PHE A 236 -6.20 -23.56 6.86
C PHE A 236 -7.04 -22.29 7.10
N PHE A 237 -6.59 -21.39 8.00
CA PHE A 237 -7.30 -20.14 8.27
C PHE A 237 -7.22 -19.15 7.10
N ASP A 238 -6.09 -19.09 6.39
CA ASP A 238 -5.96 -18.34 5.13
C ASP A 238 -6.93 -18.91 4.08
N GLU A 239 -6.95 -20.24 3.87
CA GLU A 239 -7.89 -20.90 2.93
C GLU A 239 -9.37 -20.61 3.29
N LEU A 240 -9.73 -20.63 4.58
CA LEU A 240 -11.09 -20.36 5.04
C LEU A 240 -11.51 -18.90 4.84
N CYS A 241 -10.62 -17.95 5.11
CA CYS A 241 -10.85 -16.54 4.79
C CYS A 241 -10.99 -16.32 3.28
N ASP A 242 -10.16 -16.98 2.47
CA ASP A 242 -10.23 -16.96 1.01
C ASP A 242 -11.57 -17.48 0.48
N TRP A 243 -12.08 -18.58 1.07
CA TRP A 243 -13.41 -19.12 0.77
C TRP A 243 -14.51 -18.11 1.15
N CYS A 244 -14.49 -17.60 2.38
CA CYS A 244 -15.44 -16.61 2.87
C CYS A 244 -15.45 -15.32 2.02
N HIS A 245 -14.29 -14.82 1.61
CA HIS A 245 -14.17 -13.64 0.77
C HIS A 245 -14.76 -13.86 -0.62
N LYS A 246 -14.52 -15.02 -1.25
CA LYS A 246 -15.11 -15.35 -2.56
C LYS A 246 -16.64 -15.50 -2.46
N VAL A 247 -17.14 -16.08 -1.37
CA VAL A 247 -18.58 -16.24 -1.10
C VAL A 247 -19.26 -14.89 -0.83
N SER A 248 -18.70 -14.03 0.02
CA SER A 248 -19.27 -12.68 0.26
C SER A 248 -19.24 -11.83 -1.01
N THR A 249 -18.11 -11.83 -1.73
CA THR A 249 -17.97 -11.13 -3.02
C THR A 249 -19.03 -11.58 -4.03
N HIS A 250 -19.39 -12.87 -4.09
CA HIS A 250 -20.48 -13.34 -4.96
C HIS A 250 -21.80 -12.61 -4.64
N PHE A 251 -22.20 -12.54 -3.36
CA PHE A 251 -23.42 -11.83 -2.96
C PHE A 251 -23.32 -10.33 -3.21
N GLU A 252 -22.24 -9.69 -2.77
CA GLU A 252 -22.02 -8.24 -2.87
C GLU A 252 -21.84 -7.73 -4.30
N HIS A 253 -21.27 -8.52 -5.20
CA HIS A 253 -21.03 -8.09 -6.59
C HIS A 253 -22.14 -8.58 -7.52
N ARG A 254 -22.50 -9.87 -7.48
CA ARG A 254 -23.45 -10.45 -8.45
C ARG A 254 -24.90 -10.21 -8.07
N VAL A 255 -25.26 -10.35 -6.78
CA VAL A 255 -26.66 -10.21 -6.35
C VAL A 255 -27.05 -8.73 -6.20
N GLU A 256 -26.17 -7.87 -5.68
CA GLU A 256 -26.43 -6.42 -5.65
C GLU A 256 -26.56 -5.80 -7.05
N MET A 257 -25.80 -6.27 -8.05
CA MET A 257 -25.92 -5.79 -9.44
C MET A 257 -27.37 -5.86 -9.93
N PHE A 258 -28.05 -6.99 -9.72
CA PHE A 258 -29.45 -7.15 -10.08
C PHE A 258 -30.41 -6.25 -9.27
N ILE A 259 -30.07 -5.89 -8.04
CA ILE A 259 -30.85 -4.94 -7.21
C ILE A 259 -30.70 -3.51 -7.77
N THR A 260 -29.53 -3.15 -8.30
CA THR A 260 -29.28 -1.83 -8.89
C THR A 260 -29.90 -1.63 -10.28
N MET A 261 -30.39 -2.69 -10.93
CA MET A 261 -31.10 -2.58 -12.22
C MET A 261 -32.50 -1.96 -12.04
N HIS A 262 -32.54 -0.64 -12.14
CA HIS A 262 -33.67 0.20 -11.80
C HIS A 262 -34.77 0.27 -12.88
N ASN A 263 -36.04 0.06 -12.50
CA ASN A 263 -37.20 0.34 -13.35
C ASN A 263 -37.37 1.87 -13.52
N PRO A 264 -37.34 2.42 -14.74
CA PRO A 264 -37.32 3.86 -14.99
C PRO A 264 -38.67 4.58 -14.80
N ALA A 265 -39.78 3.86 -14.65
CA ALA A 265 -41.10 4.42 -14.34
C ALA A 265 -41.39 4.50 -12.83
N LYS A 266 -40.46 4.06 -11.96
CA LYS A 266 -40.56 4.19 -10.50
C LYS A 266 -39.51 5.19 -9.99
N GLU A 267 -39.76 5.85 -8.85
CA GLU A 267 -38.70 6.63 -8.19
C GLU A 267 -37.54 5.71 -7.78
N GLN A 268 -36.30 6.22 -7.87
CA GLN A 268 -35.13 5.50 -7.35
C GLN A 268 -35.32 5.23 -5.84
N PRO A 269 -35.10 3.99 -5.35
CA PRO A 269 -35.22 3.70 -3.93
C PRO A 269 -34.14 4.47 -3.17
N ARG A 270 -34.54 5.49 -2.40
CA ARG A 270 -33.59 6.42 -1.75
C ARG A 270 -32.72 5.76 -0.68
N ASN A 271 -33.15 4.62 -0.14
CA ASN A 271 -32.42 3.82 0.85
C ASN A 271 -32.48 2.33 0.43
N ILE A 272 -31.43 1.84 -0.22
CA ILE A 272 -31.19 0.40 -0.43
C ILE A 272 -30.15 -0.03 0.59
N ASN A 273 -30.52 -0.92 1.52
CA ASN A 273 -29.55 -1.57 2.39
C ASN A 273 -28.68 -2.49 1.52
N MET A 274 -27.38 -2.20 1.43
CA MET A 274 -26.42 -3.01 0.67
C MET A 274 -25.77 -4.04 1.59
N LEU A 275 -25.47 -5.23 1.08
CA LEU A 275 -24.76 -6.28 1.80
C LEU A 275 -23.34 -5.82 2.19
N ARG A 276 -22.70 -5.03 1.32
CA ARG A 276 -21.40 -4.38 1.61
C ARG A 276 -21.39 -3.45 2.84
N SER A 277 -22.57 -3.01 3.29
CA SER A 277 -22.70 -2.13 4.46
C SER A 277 -22.91 -2.87 5.78
N ILE A 278 -22.84 -4.21 5.76
CA ILE A 278 -22.97 -5.05 6.95
C ILE A 278 -21.70 -4.95 7.80
N ASP A 279 -21.83 -4.28 8.94
CA ASP A 279 -20.77 -4.10 9.93
C ASP A 279 -20.67 -5.27 10.93
N VAL A 280 -19.46 -5.78 11.11
CA VAL A 280 -19.10 -6.83 12.09
C VAL A 280 -18.48 -6.27 13.37
N SER A 281 -18.19 -4.96 13.46
CA SER A 281 -17.53 -4.34 14.62
C SER A 281 -18.28 -4.51 15.96
N THR A 282 -19.57 -4.86 15.89
CA THR A 282 -20.43 -5.12 17.06
C THR A 282 -20.40 -6.57 17.55
N ILE A 283 -19.74 -7.48 16.84
CA ILE A 283 -19.60 -8.88 17.24
C ILE A 283 -18.36 -9.03 18.14
N PHE A 284 -18.52 -9.71 19.27
CA PHE A 284 -17.41 -9.96 20.19
C PHE A 284 -16.41 -10.98 19.62
N CYS A 285 -15.12 -10.68 19.73
CA CYS A 285 -14.03 -11.56 19.33
C CYS A 285 -13.35 -12.15 20.58
N PRO A 286 -13.47 -13.46 20.85
CA PRO A 286 -12.94 -14.09 22.07
C PRO A 286 -11.44 -14.42 21.98
N ILE A 287 -10.79 -14.20 20.83
CA ILE A 287 -9.38 -14.53 20.59
C ILE A 287 -8.51 -13.41 21.19
N LEU A 288 -8.17 -13.53 22.48
CA LEU A 288 -7.47 -12.49 23.24
C LEU A 288 -6.29 -13.11 24.02
N PRO A 289 -5.04 -12.61 23.90
CA PRO A 289 -3.89 -13.15 24.61
C PRO A 289 -3.84 -12.61 26.05
N LEU A 290 -4.80 -13.05 26.86
CA LEU A 290 -4.97 -12.61 28.24
C LEU A 290 -4.40 -13.62 29.24
N MET A 291 -3.83 -13.10 30.32
CA MET A 291 -3.41 -13.82 31.51
C MET A 291 -3.97 -13.14 32.76
N GLU A 292 -3.80 -13.74 33.94
CA GLU A 292 -4.20 -13.17 35.22
C GLU A 292 -3.13 -13.46 36.29
N GLU A 293 -2.89 -12.52 37.20
CA GLU A 293 -1.89 -12.67 38.27
C GLU A 293 -2.22 -13.86 39.19
N THR A 294 -1.22 -14.69 39.48
CA THR A 294 -1.35 -15.85 40.37
C THR A 294 -1.48 -15.41 41.84
N GLY A 295 -2.67 -14.94 42.21
CA GLY A 295 -2.95 -14.33 43.51
C GLY A 295 -4.28 -13.57 43.57
N SER A 296 -4.89 -13.21 42.42
CA SER A 296 -6.29 -12.78 42.40
C SER A 296 -7.18 -13.90 42.96
N VAL A 297 -8.17 -13.54 43.77
CA VAL A 297 -8.84 -14.46 44.71
C VAL A 297 -9.59 -15.57 43.97
N ALA A 298 -9.02 -16.78 43.94
CA ALA A 298 -9.67 -18.01 43.49
C ALA A 298 -10.70 -18.56 44.50
N ASP A 299 -11.05 -17.80 45.53
CA ASP A 299 -12.04 -18.13 46.58
C ASP A 299 -13.45 -17.74 46.11
N GLY A 300 -13.84 -18.33 44.97
CA GLY A 300 -14.97 -17.90 44.17
C GLY A 300 -15.24 -18.84 42.98
N SER A 301 -14.96 -20.13 43.14
CA SER A 301 -15.41 -21.14 42.17
C SER A 301 -16.93 -21.25 42.24
N ASP A 302 -17.62 -20.41 41.46
CA ASP A 302 -19.07 -20.47 41.30
C ASP A 302 -19.46 -21.89 40.83
N PRO A 303 -20.27 -22.64 41.61
CA PRO A 303 -20.69 -23.98 41.21
C PRO A 303 -21.59 -23.99 39.97
N SER A 304 -22.10 -22.82 39.55
CA SER A 304 -22.77 -22.67 38.26
C SER A 304 -21.74 -22.65 37.12
N GLY A 305 -21.39 -23.86 36.66
CA GLY A 305 -20.68 -24.01 35.40
C GLY A 305 -21.42 -23.27 34.27
N ALA A 306 -20.71 -22.40 33.56
CA ALA A 306 -21.31 -21.57 32.51
C ALA A 306 -22.02 -22.46 31.47
N GLU A 307 -23.33 -22.25 31.26
CA GLU A 307 -24.12 -23.04 30.32
C GLU A 307 -23.46 -23.01 28.93
N GLN A 308 -23.10 -24.17 28.39
CA GLN A 308 -22.43 -24.26 27.11
C GLN A 308 -23.40 -23.93 25.97
N GLN A 309 -23.22 -22.78 25.31
CA GLN A 309 -24.04 -22.38 24.17
C GLN A 309 -23.42 -22.74 22.81
N SER A 310 -22.14 -23.11 22.78
CA SER A 310 -21.40 -23.51 21.57
C SER A 310 -21.49 -25.02 21.34
N MET A 311 -21.58 -25.44 20.07
CA MET A 311 -21.38 -26.84 19.69
C MET A 311 -20.04 -27.42 20.19
N LEU A 312 -18.99 -26.62 20.36
CA LEU A 312 -17.69 -27.07 20.88
C LEU A 312 -17.32 -26.41 22.21
N SER A 313 -16.67 -27.18 23.07
CA SER A 313 -16.10 -26.73 24.33
C SER A 313 -14.57 -26.58 24.25
N MET A 314 -14.01 -25.82 25.19
CA MET A 314 -12.60 -25.98 25.55
C MET A 314 -12.40 -27.32 26.23
N LYS A 315 -11.40 -28.10 25.80
CA LYS A 315 -11.05 -29.35 26.47
C LYS A 315 -10.70 -29.05 27.93
N PRO A 316 -11.35 -29.67 28.93
CA PRO A 316 -11.02 -29.43 30.33
C PRO A 316 -9.55 -29.72 30.58
N ALA A 317 -8.90 -28.87 31.38
CA ALA A 317 -7.58 -29.16 31.90
C ALA A 317 -7.69 -30.36 32.87
N THR A 318 -7.62 -31.57 32.33
CA THR A 318 -7.51 -32.78 33.14
C THR A 318 -6.27 -32.67 34.00
N SER A 319 -6.47 -32.72 35.32
CA SER A 319 -5.44 -32.62 36.34
C SER A 319 -4.20 -33.40 35.93
N THR A 320 -3.07 -32.70 35.86
CA THR A 320 -1.77 -33.24 35.45
C THR A 320 -1.48 -34.51 36.23
N THR A 321 -1.68 -35.67 35.62
CA THR A 321 -1.19 -36.93 36.17
C THR A 321 0.33 -36.82 36.15
N SER A 322 0.90 -36.69 37.34
CA SER A 322 2.32 -36.55 37.56
C SER A 322 3.09 -37.64 36.81
N SER A 323 3.82 -37.24 35.77
CA SER A 323 4.82 -38.10 35.14
C SER A 323 6.06 -38.18 36.04
N THR A 324 5.92 -38.84 37.18
CA THR A 324 7.02 -39.32 37.99
C THR A 324 7.69 -40.47 37.25
N ASP A 325 8.63 -40.16 36.34
CA ASP A 325 9.63 -41.12 35.84
C ASP A 325 10.77 -40.39 35.11
N ALA A 326 11.69 -39.80 35.89
CA ALA A 326 12.98 -39.30 35.41
C ALA A 326 14.00 -39.16 36.57
N ALA A 327 14.15 -40.18 37.42
CA ALA A 327 15.12 -40.20 38.51
C ALA A 327 16.17 -41.31 38.33
N ALA A 328 17.17 -41.09 37.46
CA ALA A 328 18.35 -41.94 37.37
C ALA A 328 19.60 -41.21 36.82
N ALA A 329 20.56 -40.98 37.72
CA ALA A 329 22.01 -40.86 37.47
C ALA A 329 22.57 -39.77 36.52
N ALA A 330 23.02 -38.66 37.14
CA ALA A 330 24.30 -38.05 36.81
C ALA A 330 24.90 -37.37 38.06
N THR A 331 26.10 -37.78 38.48
CA THR A 331 26.82 -37.22 39.64
C THR A 331 27.95 -36.29 39.22
N THR A 332 27.81 -35.01 39.52
CA THR A 332 28.85 -33.97 39.68
C THR A 332 28.21 -32.91 40.57
N ASP A 333 28.52 -32.79 41.85
CA ASP A 333 29.75 -32.19 42.39
C ASP A 333 30.06 -30.82 41.76
N ASP A 334 29.29 -29.81 42.17
CA ASP A 334 29.87 -28.55 42.66
C ASP A 334 28.86 -27.84 43.58
N GLY A 335 29.35 -27.10 44.57
CA GLY A 335 28.52 -26.60 45.67
C GLY A 335 27.82 -25.27 45.39
N MET A 336 26.49 -25.24 45.41
CA MET A 336 25.71 -24.02 45.63
C MET A 336 24.44 -24.31 46.44
N GLU A 337 24.14 -23.47 47.43
CA GLU A 337 23.08 -23.71 48.41
C GLU A 337 21.69 -23.67 47.77
N VAL A 338 20.95 -24.77 47.91
CA VAL A 338 19.54 -24.85 47.47
C VAL A 338 18.67 -24.32 48.61
N ASP A 339 18.15 -23.09 48.44
CA ASP A 339 17.14 -22.57 49.34
C ASP A 339 15.84 -23.37 49.17
N ASN A 340 15.37 -23.97 50.26
CA ASN A 340 14.42 -25.09 50.24
C ASN A 340 13.07 -24.67 50.82
N SER A 341 12.45 -23.66 50.19
CA SER A 341 11.15 -23.11 50.62
C SER A 341 9.97 -23.78 49.89
N SER A 342 9.41 -24.82 50.53
CA SER A 342 8.00 -25.24 50.47
C SER A 342 7.22 -25.04 49.16
N GLY A 343 6.99 -26.15 48.43
CA GLY A 343 6.12 -26.15 47.25
C GLY A 343 4.66 -25.85 47.58
N ALA A 344 4.20 -24.66 47.18
CA ALA A 344 2.83 -24.48 46.70
C ALA A 344 2.84 -24.69 45.17
N SER A 345 1.89 -25.44 44.63
CA SER A 345 1.72 -25.52 43.18
C SER A 345 1.31 -24.14 42.66
N LYS A 346 2.23 -23.43 41.98
CA LYS A 346 1.89 -22.20 41.25
C LYS A 346 0.67 -22.49 40.37
N GLN A 347 -0.41 -21.73 40.57
CA GLN A 347 -1.56 -21.78 39.66
C GLN A 347 -1.09 -21.28 38.28
N SER A 348 -1.64 -21.83 37.19
CA SER A 348 -1.31 -21.31 35.86
C SER A 348 -1.92 -19.91 35.71
N PRO A 349 -1.20 -18.92 35.15
CA PRO A 349 -1.74 -17.58 34.86
C PRO A 349 -2.73 -17.57 33.68
N MET A 350 -3.05 -18.74 33.11
CA MET A 350 -4.08 -18.89 32.07
C MET A 350 -5.49 -18.70 32.61
N LEU A 351 -6.35 -18.03 31.83
CA LEU A 351 -7.79 -18.02 32.05
C LEU A 351 -8.37 -19.45 32.09
N SER A 352 -9.30 -19.70 33.02
CA SER A 352 -9.90 -21.02 33.17
C SER A 352 -10.77 -21.39 31.96
N SER A 353 -10.98 -22.69 31.73
CA SER A 353 -11.88 -23.15 30.67
C SER A 353 -13.32 -22.64 30.85
N VAL A 354 -13.73 -22.34 32.09
CA VAL A 354 -15.06 -21.75 32.39
C VAL A 354 -15.13 -20.29 31.94
N ASP A 355 -14.09 -19.50 32.20
CA ASP A 355 -14.03 -18.09 31.77
C ASP A 355 -13.98 -18.00 30.24
N MET A 356 -13.18 -18.86 29.61
CA MET A 356 -13.13 -18.97 28.15
C MET A 356 -14.48 -19.38 27.56
N GLN A 357 -15.24 -20.26 28.23
CA GLN A 357 -16.61 -20.58 27.82
C GLN A 357 -17.55 -19.37 27.92
N LYS A 358 -17.40 -18.50 28.95
CA LYS A 358 -18.15 -17.23 29.04
C LYS A 358 -17.82 -16.30 27.86
N LEU A 359 -16.55 -16.18 27.48
CA LEU A 359 -16.12 -15.39 26.30
C LEU A 359 -16.66 -15.95 24.97
N ILE A 360 -16.68 -17.28 24.82
CA ILE A 360 -17.26 -17.97 23.65
C ILE A 360 -18.79 -17.77 23.60
N ASN A 361 -19.48 -17.84 24.74
CA ASN A 361 -20.91 -17.57 24.82
C ASN A 361 -21.23 -16.11 24.44
N GLU A 362 -20.39 -15.14 24.82
CA GLU A 362 -20.56 -13.73 24.43
C GLU A 362 -20.45 -13.54 22.90
N GLN A 363 -19.53 -14.24 22.24
CA GLN A 363 -19.49 -14.27 20.78
C GLN A 363 -20.82 -14.77 20.21
N ILE A 364 -21.38 -15.86 20.73
CA ILE A 364 -22.66 -16.41 20.27
C ILE A 364 -23.81 -15.44 20.50
N ARG A 365 -23.86 -14.78 21.68
CA ARG A 365 -24.84 -13.75 22.01
C ARG A 365 -24.79 -12.59 21.01
N THR A 366 -23.60 -12.04 20.77
CA THR A 366 -23.42 -10.88 19.88
C THR A 366 -23.64 -11.22 18.39
N ILE A 367 -23.26 -12.42 17.92
CA ILE A 367 -23.65 -12.92 16.59
C ILE A 367 -25.19 -12.99 16.48
N THR A 368 -25.86 -13.53 17.50
CA THR A 368 -27.33 -13.67 17.51
C THR A 368 -28.02 -12.30 17.45
N GLU A 369 -27.51 -11.31 18.19
CA GLU A 369 -28.00 -9.93 18.14
C GLU A 369 -27.74 -9.24 16.79
N ALA A 370 -26.59 -9.49 16.15
CA ALA A 370 -26.30 -9.00 14.82
C ALA A 370 -27.27 -9.59 13.77
N ILE A 371 -27.52 -10.90 13.80
CA ILE A 371 -28.51 -11.57 12.93
C ILE A 371 -29.94 -11.04 13.18
N ALA A 372 -30.30 -10.78 14.44
CA ALA A 372 -31.59 -10.17 14.78
C ALA A 372 -31.74 -8.76 14.19
N LYS A 373 -30.69 -7.92 14.24
CA LYS A 373 -30.66 -6.61 13.57
C LYS A 373 -30.82 -6.75 12.05
N LEU A 374 -30.09 -7.67 11.40
CA LEU A 374 -30.21 -7.93 9.97
C LEU A 374 -31.62 -8.38 9.55
N THR A 375 -32.34 -9.10 10.41
CA THR A 375 -33.73 -9.51 10.14
C THR A 375 -34.66 -8.31 9.91
N SER A 376 -34.42 -7.19 10.59
CA SER A 376 -35.16 -5.94 10.37
C SER A 376 -34.76 -5.21 9.07
N GLN A 377 -33.49 -5.30 8.68
CA GLN A 377 -32.92 -4.61 7.52
C GLN A 377 -33.21 -5.35 6.20
N PHE A 378 -33.28 -6.69 6.24
CA PHE A 378 -33.41 -7.59 5.09
C PHE A 378 -34.57 -8.58 5.27
N PRO A 379 -35.84 -8.12 5.37
CA PRO A 379 -36.96 -8.98 5.76
C PRO A 379 -37.26 -10.11 4.75
N ALA A 380 -37.34 -11.34 5.26
CA ALA A 380 -37.51 -12.56 4.45
C ALA A 380 -38.84 -12.69 3.65
N LYS A 381 -39.84 -11.83 3.91
CA LYS A 381 -41.21 -11.99 3.37
C LYS A 381 -41.51 -11.22 2.08
N THR A 382 -40.57 -10.46 1.54
CA THR A 382 -40.76 -9.77 0.25
C THR A 382 -40.27 -10.61 -0.92
N LEU A 383 -41.22 -11.20 -1.66
CA LEU A 383 -40.96 -11.93 -2.91
C LEU A 383 -40.34 -11.03 -4.00
N ASP A 384 -40.41 -9.71 -3.83
CA ASP A 384 -39.86 -8.70 -4.75
C ASP A 384 -38.37 -8.38 -4.48
N ARG A 385 -37.68 -9.14 -3.59
CA ARG A 385 -36.28 -8.90 -3.23
C ARG A 385 -35.42 -10.16 -3.37
N LEU A 386 -34.33 -10.01 -4.13
CA LEU A 386 -33.27 -11.04 -4.23
C LEU A 386 -32.58 -11.30 -2.90
N VAL A 387 -32.33 -10.26 -2.10
CA VAL A 387 -31.63 -10.38 -0.81
C VAL A 387 -32.62 -10.49 0.35
N SER A 388 -32.36 -11.43 1.24
CA SER A 388 -33.07 -11.66 2.50
C SER A 388 -32.10 -11.77 3.68
N THR A 389 -32.63 -11.98 4.88
CA THR A 389 -31.83 -12.30 6.08
C THR A 389 -30.85 -13.44 5.84
N SER A 390 -31.18 -14.41 4.97
CA SER A 390 -30.30 -15.56 4.69
C SER A 390 -28.98 -15.13 4.06
N GLU A 391 -29.01 -14.35 2.98
CA GLU A 391 -27.81 -13.83 2.30
C GLU A 391 -27.04 -12.87 3.21
N ALA A 392 -27.75 -11.95 3.88
CA ALA A 392 -27.15 -11.02 4.83
C ALA A 392 -26.43 -11.73 5.99
N THR A 393 -26.99 -12.84 6.49
CA THR A 393 -26.34 -13.66 7.51
C THR A 393 -25.08 -14.34 6.98
N VAL A 394 -25.09 -14.85 5.74
CA VAL A 394 -23.88 -15.47 5.14
C VAL A 394 -22.77 -14.42 4.99
N VAL A 395 -23.08 -13.21 4.51
CA VAL A 395 -22.10 -12.12 4.37
C VAL A 395 -21.55 -11.68 5.73
N LEU A 396 -22.41 -11.45 6.73
CA LEU A 396 -22.01 -11.13 8.11
C LEU A 396 -21.03 -12.18 8.67
N LEU A 397 -21.36 -13.45 8.51
CA LEU A 397 -20.54 -14.56 9.01
C LEU A 397 -19.20 -14.67 8.26
N CYS A 398 -19.17 -14.41 6.95
CA CYS A 398 -17.92 -14.36 6.18
C CYS A 398 -17.01 -13.20 6.62
N HIS A 399 -17.58 -12.02 6.90
CA HIS A 399 -16.81 -10.88 7.43
C HIS A 399 -16.30 -11.13 8.86
N HIS A 400 -17.08 -11.85 9.69
CA HIS A 400 -16.65 -12.22 11.03
C HIS A 400 -15.50 -13.25 11.01
N VAL A 401 -15.48 -14.16 10.04
CA VAL A 401 -14.35 -15.10 9.84
C VAL A 401 -13.04 -14.35 9.57
N ASP A 402 -13.06 -13.31 8.74
CA ASP A 402 -11.86 -12.49 8.50
C ASP A 402 -11.41 -11.75 9.76
N LEU A 403 -12.34 -11.16 10.54
CA LEU A 403 -12.04 -10.52 11.83
C LEU A 403 -11.38 -11.50 12.83
N LEU A 404 -11.91 -12.72 12.94
CA LEU A 404 -11.35 -13.78 13.80
C LEU A 404 -9.93 -14.16 13.37
N LYS A 405 -9.69 -14.28 12.06
CA LYS A 405 -8.38 -14.61 11.51
C LYS A 405 -7.37 -13.48 11.71
N GLN A 406 -7.75 -12.22 11.47
CA GLN A 406 -6.91 -11.06 11.74
C GLN A 406 -6.50 -11.02 13.23
N GLN A 407 -7.47 -11.23 14.13
CA GLN A 407 -7.20 -11.26 15.56
C GLN A 407 -6.28 -12.42 15.97
N TYR A 408 -6.42 -13.61 15.37
CA TYR A 408 -5.51 -14.73 15.57
C TYR A 408 -4.08 -14.44 15.08
N VAL A 409 -3.93 -13.83 13.90
CA VAL A 409 -2.63 -13.39 13.36
C VAL A 409 -1.96 -12.42 14.34
N HIS A 410 -2.69 -11.42 14.85
CA HIS A 410 -2.14 -10.46 15.80
C HIS A 410 -1.80 -11.09 17.15
N GLY A 411 -2.66 -11.94 17.71
CA GLY A 411 -2.40 -12.63 18.98
C GLY A 411 -1.16 -13.54 18.92
N MET A 412 -0.97 -14.26 17.82
CA MET A 412 0.25 -15.05 17.59
C MET A 412 1.49 -14.18 17.34
N GLY A 413 1.35 -13.04 16.65
CA GLY A 413 2.42 -12.06 16.47
C GLY A 413 2.87 -11.45 17.80
N PHE A 414 1.92 -11.13 18.68
CA PHE A 414 2.16 -10.61 20.02
C PHE A 414 2.98 -11.58 20.90
N ILE A 415 2.72 -12.89 20.84
CA ILE A 415 3.54 -13.90 21.56
C ILE A 415 5.00 -13.88 21.09
N GLU A 416 5.23 -13.79 19.77
CA GLU A 416 6.59 -13.77 19.21
C GLU A 416 7.31 -12.44 19.49
N GLU A 417 6.59 -11.31 19.46
CA GLU A 417 7.15 -9.98 19.79
C GLU A 417 7.46 -9.86 21.29
N MET A 418 6.63 -10.43 22.18
CA MET A 418 6.92 -10.54 23.60
C MET A 418 8.20 -11.36 23.87
N LEU A 419 8.40 -12.47 23.16
CA LEU A 419 9.63 -13.26 23.21
C LEU A 419 10.86 -12.47 22.73
N LYS A 420 10.71 -11.74 21.62
CA LYS A 420 11.76 -10.85 21.09
C LYS A 420 12.12 -9.74 22.08
N ASN A 421 11.14 -9.09 22.70
CA ASN A 421 11.37 -8.02 23.66
C ASN A 421 12.08 -8.53 24.92
N GLN A 422 11.71 -9.70 25.44
CA GLN A 422 12.41 -10.35 26.55
C GLN A 422 13.83 -10.77 26.18
N LEU A 423 14.06 -11.28 24.96
CA LEU A 423 15.40 -11.62 24.47
C LEU A 423 16.30 -10.39 24.35
N VAL A 424 15.76 -9.28 23.83
CA VAL A 424 16.45 -7.98 23.79
C VAL A 424 16.77 -7.53 25.21
N ALA A 425 15.78 -7.46 26.11
CA ALA A 425 16.00 -7.06 27.50
C ALA A 425 17.05 -7.90 28.25
N ALA A 426 17.15 -9.20 27.94
CA ALA A 426 18.12 -10.12 28.56
C ALA A 426 19.54 -10.01 27.97
N ILE A 427 19.69 -9.74 26.66
CA ILE A 427 20.99 -9.69 25.98
C ILE A 427 21.57 -8.27 25.91
N GLY A 428 20.72 -7.24 25.79
CA GLY A 428 21.11 -5.84 25.69
C GLY A 428 20.38 -5.08 24.59
N LYS A 429 21.14 -4.52 23.63
CA LYS A 429 20.60 -3.66 22.57
C LYS A 429 20.46 -4.40 21.23
N THR A 430 19.34 -4.18 20.54
CA THR A 430 19.22 -4.50 19.10
C THR A 430 20.18 -3.62 18.30
N VAL A 431 21.15 -4.24 17.61
CA VAL A 431 22.08 -3.51 16.73
C VAL A 431 21.35 -3.09 15.46
N GLU A 432 21.28 -1.79 15.22
CA GLU A 432 20.68 -1.20 14.02
C GLU A 432 21.75 -0.68 13.05
N SER A 433 21.35 -0.17 11.89
CA SER A 433 22.32 0.34 10.91
C SER A 433 23.08 1.57 11.41
N HIS A 434 22.49 2.41 12.27
CA HIS A 434 23.18 3.56 12.85
C HIS A 434 24.26 3.14 13.86
N ASP A 435 24.06 2.03 14.57
CA ASP A 435 25.07 1.47 15.48
C ASP A 435 26.33 1.05 14.72
N LEU A 436 26.16 0.42 13.54
CA LEU A 436 27.30 0.07 12.71
C LEU A 436 27.99 1.33 12.14
N ASP A 437 27.23 2.33 11.69
CA ASP A 437 27.80 3.58 11.17
C ASP A 437 28.65 4.28 12.26
N GLN A 438 28.12 4.42 13.48
CA GLN A 438 28.85 5.00 14.62
C GLN A 438 30.10 4.18 15.00
N PHE A 439 29.96 2.84 15.05
CA PHE A 439 31.07 1.94 15.32
C PHE A 439 32.19 2.09 14.28
N MET A 440 31.84 2.13 12.99
CA MET A 440 32.81 2.26 11.91
C MET A 440 33.49 3.63 11.90
N SER A 441 32.78 4.74 12.12
CA SER A 441 33.42 6.06 12.24
C SER A 441 34.38 6.13 13.44
N TYR A 442 33.99 5.62 14.62
CA TYR A 442 34.86 5.56 15.79
C TYR A 442 36.13 4.74 15.53
N HIS A 443 35.99 3.55 14.93
CA HIS A 443 37.14 2.69 14.63
C HIS A 443 38.02 3.24 13.50
N ASN A 444 37.44 3.80 12.44
CA ASN A 444 38.18 4.43 11.35
C ASN A 444 39.01 5.63 11.85
N ALA A 445 38.44 6.47 12.72
CA ALA A 445 39.17 7.59 13.32
C ALA A 445 40.38 7.16 14.19
N LYS A 446 40.35 5.95 14.76
CA LYS A 446 41.42 5.40 15.60
C LYS A 446 42.45 4.56 14.83
N LEU A 447 42.04 3.86 13.78
CA LEU A 447 42.86 2.88 13.06
C LEU A 447 43.53 3.45 11.79
N LEU A 448 42.94 4.47 11.17
CA LEU A 448 43.47 5.06 9.95
C LEU A 448 44.49 6.16 10.26
N SER A 449 45.60 6.19 9.53
CA SER A 449 46.70 7.15 9.74
C SER A 449 46.30 8.62 9.51
N ARG A 450 45.21 8.84 8.77
CA ARG A 450 44.44 10.08 8.76
C ARG A 450 42.97 9.71 8.98
N PRO A 451 42.27 10.33 9.93
CA PRO A 451 40.84 10.09 10.10
C PRO A 451 40.09 10.57 8.85
N PRO A 452 38.96 9.94 8.48
CA PRO A 452 38.00 10.51 7.54
C PRO A 452 37.58 11.92 7.97
N GLN A 453 37.23 12.75 6.99
CA GLN A 453 36.75 14.12 7.20
C GLN A 453 35.47 14.33 6.39
N ALA A 454 34.57 15.17 6.90
CA ALA A 454 33.36 15.55 6.18
C ALA A 454 33.69 16.06 4.77
N PHE A 455 33.01 15.52 3.75
CA PHE A 455 33.07 16.05 2.39
C PHE A 455 32.31 17.37 2.37
N CYS A 456 33.03 18.45 2.69
CA CYS A 456 32.52 19.81 2.81
C CYS A 456 33.66 20.79 2.51
N HIS A 457 33.66 21.34 1.29
CA HIS A 457 34.69 22.27 0.81
C HIS A 457 34.13 23.67 0.64
N ALA A 458 34.88 24.66 1.12
CA ALA A 458 34.61 26.06 0.84
C ALA A 458 35.16 26.45 -0.53
N ILE A 459 34.30 26.98 -1.40
CA ILE A 459 34.71 27.50 -2.72
C ILE A 459 35.18 28.92 -2.49
N GLN A 460 36.50 29.14 -2.47
CA GLN A 460 37.12 30.42 -2.17
C GLN A 460 38.42 30.61 -2.95
N ARG A 461 38.77 31.87 -3.22
CA ARG A 461 40.11 32.25 -3.68
C ARG A 461 41.07 32.36 -2.48
N PRO A 462 42.40 32.20 -2.67
CA PRO A 462 43.37 32.47 -1.62
C PRO A 462 43.13 33.84 -0.97
N GLU A 463 43.16 33.90 0.37
CA GLU A 463 42.92 35.11 1.17
C GLU A 463 41.53 35.78 1.01
N HIS A 464 40.56 35.13 0.37
CA HIS A 464 39.19 35.66 0.19
C HIS A 464 38.15 34.89 1.01
N SER A 465 37.01 35.54 1.28
CA SER A 465 35.84 34.88 1.86
C SER A 465 35.25 33.83 0.90
N PRO A 466 34.66 32.73 1.41
CA PRO A 466 33.98 31.75 0.57
C PRO A 466 32.84 32.37 -0.24
N GLU A 467 32.86 32.08 -1.54
CA GLU A 467 31.86 32.39 -2.55
C GLU A 467 30.77 31.29 -2.60
N GLY A 468 31.11 30.08 -2.16
CA GLY A 468 30.17 28.96 -2.04
C GLY A 468 30.67 27.81 -1.18
N GLN A 469 29.92 26.71 -1.19
CA GLN A 469 30.21 25.46 -0.52
C GLN A 469 29.85 24.28 -1.44
N LEU A 470 30.66 23.23 -1.40
CA LEU A 470 30.36 21.93 -2.02
C LEU A 470 30.40 20.84 -0.96
N SER A 471 29.33 20.07 -0.82
CA SER A 471 29.23 18.95 0.12
C SER A 471 28.58 17.72 -0.52
N ILE A 472 28.81 16.54 0.05
CA ILE A 472 28.00 15.34 -0.23
C ILE A 472 27.28 15.01 1.07
N GLU A 473 25.96 15.02 1.06
CA GLU A 473 25.13 14.91 2.25
C GLU A 473 24.23 13.66 2.17
N ALA A 474 23.92 13.09 3.33
CA ALA A 474 23.01 11.96 3.48
C ALA A 474 22.10 12.19 4.70
N PRO A 475 20.89 11.60 4.74
CA PRO A 475 20.01 11.71 5.89
C PRO A 475 20.57 10.89 7.06
N ASP A 476 20.67 11.54 8.22
CA ASP A 476 20.91 10.92 9.52
C ASP A 476 19.61 10.30 10.11
N SER A 477 19.66 9.70 11.31
CA SER A 477 18.51 9.07 11.97
C SER A 477 17.30 10.00 12.12
N ASP A 478 17.54 11.29 12.35
CA ASP A 478 16.50 12.32 12.50
C ASP A 478 16.01 12.88 11.15
N GLY A 479 16.44 12.30 10.01
CA GLY A 479 16.11 12.75 8.66
C GLY A 479 16.80 14.05 8.23
N LYS A 480 17.69 14.60 9.08
CA LYS A 480 18.51 15.78 8.79
C LYS A 480 19.65 15.40 7.86
N MET A 481 19.91 16.21 6.84
CA MET A 481 21.03 16.02 5.91
C MET A 481 22.35 16.44 6.58
N GLU A 482 23.31 15.52 6.65
CA GLU A 482 24.66 15.77 7.18
C GLU A 482 25.74 15.30 6.19
N SER A 483 26.91 15.96 6.18
CA SER A 483 27.97 15.68 5.22
C SER A 483 28.67 14.35 5.51
N ILE A 484 28.83 13.49 4.49
CA ILE A 484 29.46 12.18 4.64
C ILE A 484 30.96 12.29 4.94
N GLU A 485 31.48 11.37 5.74
CA GLU A 485 32.92 11.29 6.02
C GLU A 485 33.67 10.57 4.88
N THR A 486 34.77 11.17 4.42
CA THR A 486 35.60 10.65 3.33
C THR A 486 37.09 10.76 3.66
N LEU A 487 37.90 9.84 3.14
CA LEU A 487 39.35 9.94 3.22
C LEU A 487 39.84 10.92 2.15
N CYS A 488 40.31 12.09 2.59
CA CYS A 488 40.84 13.14 1.72
C CYS A 488 42.38 13.08 1.62
N ARG A 489 42.90 13.21 0.40
CA ARG A 489 44.32 13.44 0.12
C ARG A 489 44.47 14.48 -0.99
N GLN A 490 45.16 15.58 -0.69
CA GLN A 490 45.67 16.50 -1.70
C GLN A 490 46.68 15.78 -2.61
N VAL A 491 46.51 15.93 -3.91
CA VAL A 491 47.43 15.51 -4.97
C VAL A 491 48.58 16.52 -5.05
N GLU A 492 49.71 16.16 -5.65
CA GLU A 492 50.93 16.98 -5.63
C GLU A 492 50.70 18.39 -6.22
N ALA A 493 51.15 19.43 -5.52
CA ALA A 493 50.74 20.82 -5.76
C ALA A 493 51.14 21.41 -7.13
N ASP A 494 52.08 20.78 -7.83
CA ASP A 494 52.55 21.20 -9.16
C ASP A 494 51.81 20.51 -10.32
N SER A 495 50.79 19.67 -10.06
CA SER A 495 50.05 18.98 -11.11
C SER A 495 48.98 19.86 -11.75
N VAL A 496 49.22 20.31 -12.98
CA VAL A 496 48.22 21.00 -13.82
C VAL A 496 47.14 20.00 -14.28
N LEU A 497 45.87 20.36 -14.13
CA LEU A 497 44.74 19.58 -14.66
C LEU A 497 44.31 20.13 -16.02
N GLU A 498 44.56 19.36 -17.08
CA GLU A 498 44.11 19.65 -18.45
C GLU A 498 42.65 19.25 -18.67
N ILE A 499 41.88 20.16 -19.24
CA ILE A 499 40.47 19.98 -19.59
C ILE A 499 40.25 20.39 -21.06
N PRO A 500 40.26 19.46 -22.03
CA PRO A 500 39.97 19.76 -23.43
C PRO A 500 38.50 20.15 -23.62
N LEU A 501 38.25 21.41 -23.94
CA LEU A 501 36.91 21.96 -24.19
C LEU A 501 36.44 21.71 -25.63
N ASN A 502 37.37 21.68 -26.59
CA ASN A 502 37.13 21.28 -27.98
C ASN A 502 38.48 20.88 -28.64
N ALA A 503 38.45 20.51 -29.92
CA ALA A 503 39.63 20.05 -30.66
C ALA A 503 40.79 21.07 -30.78
N ALA A 504 40.56 22.34 -30.46
CA ALA A 504 41.53 23.44 -30.54
C ALA A 504 41.71 24.20 -29.21
N THR A 505 41.08 23.78 -28.10
CA THR A 505 41.10 24.52 -26.83
C THR A 505 41.15 23.57 -25.65
N THR A 506 42.23 23.68 -24.87
CA THR A 506 42.40 23.01 -23.57
C THR A 506 42.49 24.08 -22.49
N LEU A 507 41.74 23.90 -21.41
CA LEU A 507 41.82 24.69 -20.19
C LEU A 507 42.82 24.01 -19.23
N GLU A 508 43.68 24.80 -18.61
CA GLU A 508 44.64 24.35 -17.60
C GLU A 508 44.20 24.90 -16.23
N LEU A 509 44.01 24.00 -15.24
CA LEU A 509 43.68 24.37 -13.87
C LEU A 509 44.85 24.08 -12.93
N ASN A 510 45.26 25.10 -12.19
CA ASN A 510 46.39 25.10 -11.25
C ASN A 510 45.91 25.24 -9.79
N GLY A 511 44.69 24.81 -9.50
CA GLY A 511 44.08 24.86 -8.16
C GLY A 511 44.32 23.59 -7.35
N ASP A 512 43.96 23.62 -6.07
CA ASP A 512 44.10 22.46 -5.17
C ASP A 512 43.31 21.24 -5.68
N MET A 513 44.03 20.17 -6.02
CA MET A 513 43.45 18.90 -6.43
C MET A 513 43.32 17.96 -5.22
N ASN A 514 42.08 17.66 -4.81
CA ASN A 514 41.81 16.75 -3.68
C ASN A 514 41.17 15.44 -4.17
N LEU A 515 41.83 14.32 -3.87
CA LEU A 515 41.30 12.98 -4.09
C LEU A 515 40.52 12.53 -2.85
N HIS A 516 39.27 12.12 -3.05
CA HIS A 516 38.41 11.57 -2.00
C HIS A 516 38.16 10.08 -2.23
N GLY A 517 38.44 9.28 -1.20
CA GLY A 517 38.02 7.88 -1.12
C GLY A 517 36.91 7.73 -0.08
N TRP A 518 35.82 7.05 -0.44
CA TRP A 518 34.73 6.76 0.48
C TRP A 518 34.44 5.26 0.50
N VAL A 519 34.40 4.68 1.69
CA VAL A 519 34.06 3.28 1.91
C VAL A 519 32.68 3.24 2.55
N LYS A 520 31.67 2.91 1.74
CA LYS A 520 30.29 2.76 2.21
C LYS A 520 30.13 1.41 2.92
N HIS A 521 29.79 1.44 4.20
CA HIS A 521 29.32 0.27 4.92
C HIS A 521 27.80 0.10 4.73
N ARG A 522 27.30 -1.13 4.83
CA ARG A 522 25.87 -1.46 4.77
C ARG A 522 25.56 -2.51 5.83
N PHE A 523 24.52 -2.25 6.62
CA PHE A 523 23.92 -3.21 7.54
C PHE A 523 22.45 -3.40 7.16
N ALA A 524 22.01 -4.65 6.99
CA ALA A 524 20.69 -4.98 6.45
C ALA A 524 20.38 -4.25 5.11
N ASP A 525 19.10 -4.09 4.80
CA ASP A 525 18.61 -3.51 3.53
C ASP A 525 18.45 -1.97 3.56
N THR A 526 19.23 -1.26 4.38
CA THR A 526 19.11 0.20 4.49
C THR A 526 19.59 0.93 3.23
N LYS A 527 18.65 1.51 2.48
CA LYS A 527 18.91 2.38 1.32
C LYS A 527 18.91 3.85 1.75
N LYS A 528 20.07 4.37 2.17
CA LYS A 528 20.29 5.82 2.27
C LYS A 528 20.45 6.42 0.87
N SER A 529 19.79 7.55 0.61
CA SER A 529 20.11 8.45 -0.51
C SER A 529 21.33 9.31 -0.15
N TYR A 530 22.01 9.82 -1.17
CA TYR A 530 23.20 10.65 -1.03
C TYR A 530 23.10 11.74 -2.08
N ASP A 531 23.27 12.99 -1.70
CA ASP A 531 23.10 14.13 -2.59
C ASP A 531 24.40 14.95 -2.62
N LEU A 532 24.92 15.24 -3.82
CA LEU A 532 25.97 16.23 -4.00
C LEU A 532 25.29 17.61 -4.02
N ILE A 533 25.60 18.44 -3.04
CA ILE A 533 24.97 19.74 -2.85
C ILE A 533 26.00 20.85 -3.04
N ALA A 534 25.70 21.76 -3.96
CA ALA A 534 26.49 22.95 -4.25
C ALA A 534 25.68 24.20 -3.91
N ARG A 535 26.19 25.04 -2.99
CA ARG A 535 25.51 26.23 -2.47
C ARG A 535 26.29 27.48 -2.79
N ALA A 536 25.71 28.44 -3.50
CA ALA A 536 26.30 29.75 -3.71
C ALA A 536 25.91 30.73 -2.59
N ARG A 537 26.83 31.61 -2.18
CA ARG A 537 26.49 32.72 -1.29
C ARG A 537 25.77 33.84 -2.04
N GLN A 538 25.22 34.79 -1.29
CA GLN A 538 24.59 35.98 -1.87
C GLN A 538 25.61 36.79 -2.68
N PHE A 539 25.24 37.19 -3.90
CA PHE A 539 26.12 37.89 -4.85
C PHE A 539 27.41 37.14 -5.25
N SER A 540 27.42 35.81 -5.16
CA SER A 540 28.54 34.95 -5.59
C SER A 540 28.10 33.99 -6.70
N SER A 541 29.02 33.49 -7.52
CA SER A 541 28.71 32.54 -8.61
C SER A 541 29.91 31.65 -8.92
N PHE A 542 29.67 30.37 -9.23
CA PHE A 542 30.72 29.43 -9.65
C PHE A 542 30.22 28.35 -10.60
N ILE A 543 31.19 27.65 -11.18
CA ILE A 543 31.07 26.66 -12.25
C ILE A 543 31.37 25.27 -11.63
N LEU A 544 30.34 24.45 -11.32
CA LEU A 544 30.44 23.15 -10.60
C LEU A 544 30.78 21.94 -11.50
N ILE A 545 31.70 22.18 -12.41
CA ILE A 545 32.31 21.30 -13.39
C ILE A 545 31.93 19.77 -13.38
N VAL A 546 31.18 19.09 -14.34
CA VAL A 546 30.97 17.58 -14.46
C VAL A 546 31.50 16.82 -15.76
N GLY A 547 32.41 15.79 -15.69
CA GLY A 547 33.14 15.12 -16.82
C GLY A 547 34.31 14.07 -16.55
N ASN A 548 34.43 12.90 -17.21
CA ASN A 548 35.37 11.79 -16.87
C ASN A 548 36.88 12.10 -16.67
N MET A 549 37.57 11.44 -15.73
CA MET A 549 39.05 11.43 -15.69
C MET A 549 39.63 10.50 -16.76
N ALA A 550 40.58 10.99 -17.56
CA ALA A 550 41.28 10.25 -18.62
C ALA A 550 42.74 9.88 -18.25
N GLY A 551 43.25 10.44 -17.16
CA GLY A 551 44.59 10.22 -16.61
C GLY A 551 44.72 10.99 -15.29
N PRO A 552 45.90 11.01 -14.63
CA PRO A 552 46.07 11.74 -13.37
C PRO A 552 45.91 13.26 -13.52
N THR A 553 46.23 13.80 -14.70
CA THR A 553 46.28 15.24 -15.01
C THR A 553 45.33 15.64 -16.15
N LYS A 554 44.39 14.77 -16.54
CA LYS A 554 43.49 15.05 -17.67
C LYS A 554 42.06 14.63 -17.40
N LEU A 555 41.14 15.55 -17.66
CA LEU A 555 39.71 15.38 -17.43
C LEU A 555 38.91 15.76 -18.68
N ASN A 556 38.15 14.81 -19.21
CA ASN A 556 37.27 14.97 -20.37
C ASN A 556 35.87 15.48 -19.93
N PRO A 557 35.44 16.70 -20.32
CA PRO A 557 34.14 17.26 -19.95
C PRO A 557 32.94 16.41 -20.37
N LYS A 558 31.80 16.64 -19.71
CA LYS A 558 30.49 16.13 -20.16
C LYS A 558 29.38 17.18 -20.17
N ASP A 559 29.17 17.94 -19.09
CA ASP A 559 28.00 18.81 -18.99
C ASP A 559 28.15 20.02 -18.04
N ALA A 560 27.31 21.05 -18.22
CA ALA A 560 27.49 22.44 -17.81
C ALA A 560 26.30 23.07 -17.00
N ILE A 561 26.49 23.44 -15.72
CA ILE A 561 25.57 24.24 -14.88
C ILE A 561 26.27 25.27 -13.94
N ILE A 562 25.79 26.51 -13.98
CA ILE A 562 26.27 27.64 -13.16
C ILE A 562 25.45 27.68 -11.86
N VAL A 563 26.10 27.85 -10.69
CA VAL A 563 25.42 28.01 -9.40
C VAL A 563 25.68 29.42 -8.88
N GLN A 564 24.64 30.21 -8.58
CA GLN A 564 24.79 31.64 -8.27
C GLN A 564 23.81 32.18 -7.21
N ASN A 565 24.20 33.22 -6.48
CA ASN A 565 23.33 34.08 -5.67
C ASN A 565 22.24 33.36 -4.82
N LYS A 566 22.67 32.53 -3.86
CA LYS A 566 21.81 31.68 -3.01
C LYS A 566 21.14 30.49 -3.71
N ASP A 567 21.51 30.16 -4.95
CA ASP A 567 21.17 28.87 -5.54
C ASP A 567 21.73 27.73 -4.68
N GLU A 568 20.87 26.74 -4.43
CA GLU A 568 21.21 25.44 -3.87
C GLU A 568 20.93 24.39 -4.95
N LEU A 569 22.00 23.85 -5.53
CA LEU A 569 21.96 22.80 -6.52
C LEU A 569 22.12 21.45 -5.82
N ILE A 570 21.05 20.67 -5.79
CA ILE A 570 21.01 19.31 -5.22
C ILE A 570 21.07 18.31 -6.39
N ILE A 571 22.13 17.52 -6.45
CA ILE A 571 22.32 16.46 -7.45
C ILE A 571 22.26 15.11 -6.73
N PRO A 572 21.16 14.34 -6.85
CA PRO A 572 21.09 13.01 -6.29
C PRO A 572 22.17 12.10 -6.87
N LEU A 573 23.05 11.61 -6.01
CA LEU A 573 24.04 10.61 -6.37
C LEU A 573 23.33 9.27 -6.48
N LEU A 574 23.05 8.88 -7.73
CA LEU A 574 22.66 7.53 -8.09
C LEU A 574 23.85 6.58 -7.83
N LEU A 575 24.02 6.21 -6.56
CA LEU A 575 24.90 5.13 -6.11
C LEU A 575 24.29 3.78 -6.49
N ASP A 576 24.15 3.58 -7.79
CA ASP A 576 23.63 2.37 -8.40
C ASP A 576 24.57 1.19 -8.07
N GLU A 577 24.08 0.25 -7.25
CA GLU A 577 24.38 -1.16 -7.51
C GLU A 577 23.82 -1.43 -8.93
N LEU A 578 24.72 -1.51 -9.92
CA LEU A 578 24.40 -1.51 -11.36
C LEU A 578 23.11 -2.32 -11.65
N PRO A 579 21.98 -1.65 -12.00
CA PRO A 579 20.71 -2.33 -12.26
C PRO A 579 20.87 -3.43 -13.30
N THR A 580 20.00 -4.44 -13.33
CA THR A 580 20.09 -5.43 -14.41
C THR A 580 19.82 -4.76 -15.76
N ALA A 581 20.38 -5.31 -16.84
CA ALA A 581 20.22 -4.75 -18.19
C ALA A 581 18.73 -4.69 -18.65
N LYS A 582 17.85 -5.46 -17.99
CA LYS A 582 16.41 -5.46 -18.20
C LYS A 582 15.75 -4.21 -17.58
N GLU A 583 16.01 -3.95 -16.30
CA GLU A 583 15.41 -2.83 -15.56
C GLU A 583 15.78 -1.48 -16.17
N PHE A 584 17.04 -1.31 -16.59
CA PHE A 584 17.48 -0.12 -17.30
C PHE A 584 16.74 0.09 -18.63
N LYS A 585 16.50 -0.98 -19.39
CA LYS A 585 15.80 -0.92 -20.68
C LYS A 585 14.32 -0.58 -20.53
N ASP A 586 13.69 -1.05 -19.45
CA ASP A 586 12.30 -0.72 -19.14
C ASP A 586 12.16 0.72 -18.60
N ALA A 587 13.10 1.19 -17.75
CA ALA A 587 13.08 2.54 -17.19
C ALA A 587 13.21 3.66 -18.24
N ILE A 588 14.09 3.50 -19.23
CA ILE A 588 14.29 4.54 -20.28
C ILE A 588 13.19 4.52 -21.36
N LYS A 589 12.29 3.54 -21.37
CA LYS A 589 11.32 3.30 -22.45
C LYS A 589 10.28 4.42 -22.59
N SER A 590 10.04 5.18 -21.52
CA SER A 590 9.12 6.32 -21.45
C SER A 590 9.78 7.68 -21.74
N LEU A 591 11.11 7.75 -21.83
CA LEU A 591 11.86 9.00 -22.03
C LEU A 591 11.88 9.43 -23.50
N SER A 592 12.14 10.72 -23.76
CA SER A 592 12.31 11.24 -25.13
C SER A 592 13.50 10.58 -25.84
N PRO A 593 13.57 10.56 -27.19
CA PRO A 593 14.69 9.95 -27.91
C PRO A 593 16.07 10.54 -27.56
N GLU A 594 16.12 11.81 -27.20
CA GLU A 594 17.33 12.53 -26.78
C GLU A 594 17.73 12.15 -25.35
N GLN A 595 16.77 12.15 -24.42
CA GLN A 595 16.96 11.68 -23.04
C GLN A 595 17.36 10.20 -23.00
N GLN A 596 16.78 9.36 -23.86
CA GLN A 596 17.18 7.96 -24.03
C GLN A 596 18.62 7.85 -24.56
N ARG A 597 19.02 8.70 -25.51
CA ARG A 597 20.38 8.69 -26.06
C ARG A 597 21.39 9.08 -24.99
N PHE A 598 21.09 10.14 -24.22
CA PHE A 598 21.88 10.58 -23.07
C PHE A 598 22.00 9.47 -22.01
N ALA A 599 20.87 8.91 -21.56
CA ALA A 599 20.86 7.84 -20.56
C ALA A 599 21.64 6.59 -21.02
N LYS A 600 21.52 6.19 -22.30
CA LYS A 600 22.29 5.06 -22.87
C LYS A 600 23.79 5.34 -22.91
N ALA A 601 24.20 6.56 -23.28
CA ALA A 601 25.61 6.96 -23.27
C ALA A 601 26.18 7.00 -21.84
N PHE A 602 25.43 7.60 -20.90
CA PHE A 602 25.77 7.65 -19.48
C PHE A 602 25.95 6.25 -18.89
N ARG A 603 25.02 5.34 -19.20
CA ARG A 603 25.06 3.93 -18.79
C ARG A 603 26.25 3.15 -19.36
N SER A 604 26.55 3.33 -20.64
CA SER A 604 27.71 2.68 -21.29
C SER A 604 29.01 3.04 -20.57
N MET A 605 29.14 4.32 -20.24
CA MET A 605 30.30 4.90 -19.58
C MET A 605 30.41 4.51 -18.10
N GLN A 606 29.29 4.38 -17.36
CA GLN A 606 29.28 3.80 -16.00
C GLN A 606 29.77 2.34 -15.98
N LEU A 607 29.62 1.60 -17.08
CA LEU A 607 30.10 0.22 -17.22
C LEU A 607 31.57 0.13 -17.63
N GLU A 608 32.16 1.20 -18.17
CA GLU A 608 33.56 1.22 -18.65
C GLU A 608 34.57 1.60 -17.55
N SER A 609 34.21 2.44 -16.57
CA SER A 609 35.11 2.84 -15.48
C SER A 609 34.37 3.35 -14.24
N SER A 610 34.95 3.11 -13.06
CA SER A 610 34.43 3.58 -11.77
C SER A 610 34.74 5.03 -11.44
N VAL A 611 35.60 5.71 -12.22
CA VAL A 611 35.94 7.14 -12.02
C VAL A 611 35.34 7.97 -13.14
N PHE A 612 34.15 8.52 -12.91
CA PHE A 612 33.60 9.58 -13.74
C PHE A 612 33.72 10.93 -13.02
N GLY A 613 34.58 11.80 -13.53
CA GLY A 613 34.91 13.09 -12.93
C GLY A 613 34.01 14.26 -13.33
N VAL A 614 34.70 15.42 -13.37
CA VAL A 614 34.37 16.84 -13.10
C VAL A 614 34.62 17.96 -14.25
N CYS A 615 33.70 18.47 -15.14
CA CYS A 615 33.69 19.34 -16.42
C CYS A 615 32.46 20.30 -16.87
N ILE A 616 32.27 21.60 -16.49
CA ILE A 616 31.15 22.63 -16.78
C ILE A 616 31.71 23.95 -17.41
N VAL A 617 30.91 24.72 -18.18
CA VAL A 617 31.30 26.04 -18.79
C VAL A 617 30.18 27.11 -18.73
N GLU A 618 30.53 28.39 -18.56
CA GLU A 618 29.61 29.56 -18.62
C GLU A 618 29.30 30.05 -20.05
N ILE A 619 28.02 30.18 -20.42
CA ILE A 619 27.59 30.53 -21.79
C ILE A 619 27.66 32.04 -22.08
N LYS A 620 27.21 32.91 -21.16
CA LYS A 620 27.07 34.36 -21.45
C LYS A 620 28.39 35.04 -21.88
N PRO A 621 29.53 34.84 -21.18
CA PRO A 621 30.78 35.49 -21.57
C PRO A 621 31.31 34.99 -22.92
N GLN A 622 31.03 33.73 -23.29
CA GLN A 622 31.42 33.18 -24.59
C GLN A 622 30.54 33.72 -25.71
N LEU A 623 29.24 33.94 -25.45
CA LEU A 623 28.31 34.53 -26.42
C LEU A 623 28.63 36.03 -26.64
N GLU A 624 28.97 36.76 -25.60
CA GLU A 624 29.46 38.15 -25.71
C GLU A 624 30.73 38.21 -26.57
N LYS A 625 31.71 37.33 -26.29
CA LYS A 625 32.95 37.22 -27.06
C LYS A 625 32.73 36.81 -28.52
N LEU A 626 31.80 35.89 -28.79
CA LEU A 626 31.44 35.43 -30.14
C LEU A 626 30.77 36.54 -30.97
N LEU A 627 29.97 37.40 -30.32
CA LEU A 627 29.24 38.48 -30.99
C LEU A 627 30.02 39.81 -31.05
N GLY A 628 31.28 39.84 -30.59
CA GLY A 628 32.10 41.07 -30.55
C GLY A 628 31.64 42.10 -29.50
N LEU A 629 30.84 41.67 -28.53
CA LEU A 629 30.31 42.52 -27.47
C LEU A 629 31.28 42.60 -26.28
N PRO A 630 31.33 43.74 -25.55
CA PRO A 630 32.08 43.83 -24.31
C PRO A 630 31.43 42.98 -23.20
N THR A 631 32.22 42.62 -22.20
CA THR A 631 31.76 41.86 -21.03
C THR A 631 30.57 42.54 -20.33
N ASP A 632 29.60 41.74 -19.89
CA ASP A 632 28.33 42.13 -19.26
C ASP A 632 27.32 42.86 -20.18
N ALA A 633 27.60 42.97 -21.49
CA ALA A 633 26.68 43.58 -22.45
C ALA A 633 25.32 42.86 -22.56
N LEU A 634 25.32 41.52 -22.51
CA LEU A 634 24.09 40.72 -22.58
C LEU A 634 23.43 40.53 -21.21
N ALA A 635 24.10 40.90 -20.10
CA ALA A 635 23.55 40.76 -18.76
C ALA A 635 22.26 41.57 -18.54
N LYS A 636 22.05 42.64 -19.30
CA LYS A 636 20.86 43.53 -19.22
C LYS A 636 19.82 43.29 -20.34
N GLU A 637 20.07 42.38 -21.26
CA GLU A 637 19.30 42.20 -22.52
C GLU A 637 18.68 40.79 -22.62
N MET A 638 17.80 40.48 -21.67
CA MET A 638 17.24 39.13 -21.47
C MET A 638 16.47 38.58 -22.69
N GLN A 639 15.68 39.41 -23.38
CA GLN A 639 14.93 38.98 -24.58
C GLN A 639 15.88 38.63 -25.73
N MET A 640 16.88 39.47 -25.96
CA MET A 640 17.89 39.28 -27.01
C MET A 640 18.69 37.99 -26.80
N MET A 641 19.00 37.63 -25.55
CA MET A 641 19.63 36.35 -25.22
C MET A 641 18.74 35.16 -25.56
N GLN A 642 17.44 35.21 -25.27
CA GLN A 642 16.51 34.13 -25.64
C GLN A 642 16.40 33.98 -27.16
N ASP A 643 16.29 35.09 -27.89
CA ASP A 643 16.21 35.10 -29.35
C ASP A 643 17.52 34.57 -29.99
N LEU A 644 18.69 34.95 -29.46
CA LEU A 644 20.00 34.42 -29.89
C LEU A 644 20.10 32.91 -29.68
N MET A 645 19.76 32.40 -28.49
CA MET A 645 19.78 30.96 -28.22
C MET A 645 18.85 30.20 -29.17
N LYS A 646 17.69 30.77 -29.49
CA LYS A 646 16.74 30.21 -30.46
C LYS A 646 17.31 30.18 -31.88
N LEU A 647 17.92 31.28 -32.33
CA LEU A 647 18.55 31.39 -33.64
C LEU A 647 19.70 30.39 -33.82
N PHE A 648 20.52 30.17 -32.78
CA PHE A 648 21.63 29.22 -32.84
C PHE A 648 21.18 27.75 -32.73
N ILE A 649 20.19 27.43 -31.89
CA ILE A 649 19.77 26.04 -31.64
C ILE A 649 18.71 25.57 -32.65
N GLU A 650 17.59 26.29 -32.79
CA GLU A 650 16.46 25.85 -33.62
C GLU A 650 16.68 26.14 -35.11
N TYR A 651 17.25 27.31 -35.43
CA TYR A 651 17.39 27.80 -36.81
C TYR A 651 18.81 27.67 -37.37
N GLN A 652 19.79 27.28 -36.54
CA GLN A 652 21.20 27.08 -36.90
C GLN A 652 21.83 28.25 -37.68
N VAL A 653 21.47 29.49 -37.30
CA VAL A 653 21.96 30.69 -37.98
C VAL A 653 23.45 30.91 -37.67
N PRO A 654 24.32 31.11 -38.69
CA PRO A 654 25.73 31.44 -38.48
C PRO A 654 25.95 32.69 -37.62
N SER A 655 26.94 32.63 -36.72
CA SER A 655 27.30 33.72 -35.80
C SER A 655 27.66 35.02 -36.52
N ASP A 656 28.30 34.91 -37.68
CA ASP A 656 28.83 36.04 -38.44
C ASP A 656 27.73 36.98 -38.95
N LEU A 657 26.50 36.48 -39.10
CA LEU A 657 25.31 37.26 -39.48
C LEU A 657 24.70 38.04 -38.30
N LEU A 658 25.14 37.74 -37.08
CA LEU A 658 24.58 38.28 -35.83
C LEU A 658 25.62 39.08 -35.03
N SER A 659 26.92 38.86 -35.26
CA SER A 659 28.02 39.58 -34.61
C SER A 659 28.11 41.06 -34.99
N PHE A 660 28.72 41.87 -34.12
CA PHE A 660 28.96 43.29 -34.35
C PHE A 660 29.98 43.53 -35.47
N ASP A 661 29.61 44.33 -36.48
CA ASP A 661 30.40 44.59 -37.70
C ASP A 661 31.05 46.00 -37.75
N GLY A 662 30.86 46.83 -36.72
CA GLY A 662 31.32 48.22 -36.68
C GLY A 662 32.75 48.44 -36.16
N LEU A 663 33.14 49.72 -36.04
CA LEU A 663 34.48 50.10 -35.56
C LEU A 663 34.71 49.64 -34.09
N PRO A 664 35.89 49.09 -33.76
CA PRO A 664 36.17 48.58 -32.40
C PRO A 664 36.04 49.63 -31.28
N THR A 665 36.19 50.91 -31.60
CA THR A 665 36.09 52.06 -30.69
C THR A 665 34.66 52.52 -30.41
N ALA A 666 33.65 51.90 -31.01
CA ALA A 666 32.24 52.23 -30.74
C ALA A 666 31.86 51.98 -29.28
N ASP A 667 30.93 52.80 -28.76
CA ASP A 667 30.42 52.69 -27.40
C ASP A 667 29.55 51.44 -27.19
N VAL A 668 29.37 51.05 -25.94
CA VAL A 668 28.65 49.83 -25.54
C VAL A 668 27.19 49.84 -26.02
N HIS A 669 26.52 50.99 -26.01
CA HIS A 669 25.12 51.10 -26.39
C HIS A 669 24.94 50.92 -27.91
N SER A 670 25.82 51.54 -28.71
CA SER A 670 25.84 51.35 -30.16
C SER A 670 26.17 49.90 -30.56
N LYS A 671 27.10 49.24 -29.87
CA LYS A 671 27.46 47.83 -30.11
C LYS A 671 26.28 46.88 -29.88
N VAL A 672 25.63 46.99 -28.72
CA VAL A 672 24.44 46.18 -28.40
C VAL A 672 23.29 46.50 -29.35
N GLY A 673 23.09 47.78 -29.70
CA GLY A 673 22.04 48.21 -30.63
C GLY A 673 22.18 47.62 -32.04
N ASN A 674 23.41 47.51 -32.56
CA ASN A 674 23.72 46.90 -33.85
C ASN A 674 23.43 45.37 -33.86
N VAL A 675 23.98 44.61 -32.91
CA VAL A 675 23.71 43.15 -32.77
C VAL A 675 22.20 42.88 -32.58
N LYS A 676 21.52 43.71 -31.79
CA LYS A 676 20.06 43.64 -31.58
C LYS A 676 19.25 43.95 -32.85
N ALA A 677 19.76 44.80 -33.74
CA ALA A 677 19.16 45.06 -35.05
C ALA A 677 19.35 43.86 -36.00
N HIS A 678 20.52 43.22 -36.01
CA HIS A 678 20.77 42.00 -36.79
C HIS A 678 19.87 40.84 -36.36
N VAL A 679 19.80 40.54 -35.06
CA VAL A 679 18.89 39.54 -34.48
C VAL A 679 17.43 39.81 -34.89
N LYS A 680 16.98 41.06 -34.77
CA LYS A 680 15.60 41.45 -35.14
C LYS A 680 15.34 41.33 -36.65
N ALA A 681 16.32 41.65 -37.50
CA ALA A 681 16.18 41.52 -38.95
C ALA A 681 16.05 40.04 -39.38
N VAL A 682 16.89 39.16 -38.83
CA VAL A 682 16.82 37.72 -39.11
C VAL A 682 15.51 37.10 -38.61
N MET A 683 15.08 37.44 -37.39
CA MET A 683 13.79 37.00 -36.85
C MET A 683 12.60 37.47 -37.69
N ALA A 684 12.61 38.73 -38.17
CA ALA A 684 11.54 39.25 -39.03
C ALA A 684 11.45 38.53 -40.40
N VAL A 685 12.58 38.11 -40.97
CA VAL A 685 12.59 37.28 -42.20
C VAL A 685 11.99 35.90 -41.93
N ILE A 686 12.34 35.27 -40.80
CA ILE A 686 11.81 33.97 -40.39
C ILE A 686 10.29 34.05 -40.14
N GLU A 687 9.81 35.10 -39.48
CA GLU A 687 8.38 35.33 -39.25
C GLU A 687 7.60 35.58 -40.56
N ALA A 688 8.17 36.35 -41.48
CA ALA A 688 7.57 36.61 -42.79
C ALA A 688 7.42 35.33 -43.62
N GLU A 689 8.45 34.47 -43.66
CA GLU A 689 8.40 33.20 -44.40
C GLU A 689 7.47 32.18 -43.72
N LYS A 690 7.45 32.09 -42.38
CA LYS A 690 6.46 31.27 -41.64
C LYS A 690 5.03 31.70 -41.93
N LYS A 691 4.76 33.01 -41.98
CA LYS A 691 3.44 33.54 -42.33
C LYS A 691 3.05 33.18 -43.76
N LYS A 692 3.98 33.29 -44.70
CA LYS A 692 3.77 32.90 -46.10
C LYS A 692 3.49 31.40 -46.25
N GLN A 693 4.22 30.54 -45.53
CA GLN A 693 3.97 29.09 -45.50
C GLN A 693 2.56 28.77 -44.95
N LEU A 694 2.14 29.41 -43.85
CA LEU A 694 0.79 29.26 -43.31
C LEU A 694 -0.30 29.73 -44.29
N ASP A 695 -0.10 30.85 -44.99
CA ASP A 695 -1.05 31.33 -46.01
C ASP A 695 -1.09 30.41 -47.26
N GLU A 696 0.01 29.75 -47.62
CA GLU A 696 0.06 28.77 -48.71
C GLU A 696 -0.58 27.42 -48.32
N GLU A 697 -0.32 26.91 -47.11
CA GLU A 697 -1.00 25.72 -46.59
C GLU A 697 -2.51 25.95 -46.43
N ARG A 698 -2.91 27.12 -45.92
CA ARG A 698 -4.33 27.48 -45.80
C ARG A 698 -5.01 27.55 -47.17
N LYS A 699 -4.37 28.11 -48.19
CA LYS A 699 -4.89 28.10 -49.58
C LYS A 699 -4.99 26.69 -50.16
N LYS A 700 -4.03 25.80 -49.86
CA LYS A 700 -4.12 24.38 -50.24
C LYS A 700 -5.30 23.70 -49.55
N ALA A 701 -5.48 23.91 -48.24
CA ALA A 701 -6.60 23.34 -47.48
C ALA A 701 -7.96 23.88 -47.97
N GLU A 702 -8.07 25.17 -48.27
CA GLU A 702 -9.26 25.78 -48.88
C GLU A 702 -9.54 25.16 -50.27
N MET A 703 -8.51 24.95 -51.11
CA MET A 703 -8.63 24.34 -52.43
C MET A 703 -8.96 22.83 -52.39
N GLU A 704 -8.41 22.08 -51.44
CA GLU A 704 -8.80 20.68 -51.20
C GLU A 704 -10.25 20.58 -50.71
N LEU A 705 -10.70 21.52 -49.89
CA LEU A 705 -12.07 21.57 -49.37
C LEU A 705 -13.08 22.00 -50.45
N GLU A 706 -12.68 22.81 -51.44
CA GLU A 706 -13.46 23.03 -52.66
C GLU A 706 -13.48 21.81 -53.59
N MET A 707 -12.35 21.12 -53.79
CA MET A 707 -12.33 19.86 -54.55
C MET A 707 -13.15 18.74 -53.90
N GLN A 708 -13.22 18.69 -52.56
CA GLN A 708 -14.12 17.78 -51.84
C GLN A 708 -15.60 18.15 -51.96
N LYS A 709 -15.95 19.42 -52.22
CA LYS A 709 -17.32 19.87 -52.48
C LYS A 709 -17.74 19.74 -53.95
N ALA A 710 -16.78 19.56 -54.85
CA ALA A 710 -16.99 19.34 -56.28
C ALA A 710 -17.04 17.83 -56.67
N ARG A 711 -16.83 16.94 -55.68
CA ARG A 711 -17.09 15.50 -55.75
C ARG A 711 -18.41 15.14 -55.08
#